data_AF-A0A9P5K535-F1
#
_entry.id   AF-A0A9P5K535-F1
#
_cell.length_a   1.000
_cell.length_b   1.000
_cell.length_c   1.000
_cell.angle_alpha   90.00
_cell.angle_beta   90.00
_cell.angle_gamma   90.00
#
_symmetry.space_group_name_H-M   'P 1'
#
loop_
_entity.id
_entity.type
_entity.pdbx_description
1 polymer ?
#
loop_
_entity_poly.entity_id
_entity_poly.type
_entity_poly.pdbx_seq_one_letter_code
_entity_poly.pdbx_strand_id
1 'polypeptide(L)'
;MRFRSLAAVVVISTFTHLSSAHMMMSDPPPLKAKINPNTAEGNVDYSYTNPLSSSGSDYPCKGHLSVMGTSEADPVATWNAGEEHTITLSGHTTHNGGSCQVSMSVDGGNTFKVLRSVIGGCPAGDGYQIPFTLPDDTPSSDQALLAWSWFNNLGNREMYMNCAVIKIGHGGSGNNFGSQPDIFRANVGNGCRTVDNADVMIPNPGYDVELASPNAVPPTGDCESGPGAQVTGGSGSGSGSGSGGGTGCGSGHEYGVGEDRDVADIPGAFGPVYPLTPSPAGDISKFFKSRPSDFVHPGIWHTHEDLERIRNGVLEGKDPWKSTFDVFSNDTYSKATYQMKGPKAVLSRGSISNHSSFTSDSRAAWQNALMWYITRDEAHWNRSTTILDSWGSTLVDIIGTDRSLLVGLEGDLFVNAAEIMRWEGNWTEAGAKWQGGSGFSIQLYWLFSRQSVAIGQANYGMASIKALLSFAVYLDDVTLYNYAINEYLNNPCAGLYSMFDPKTGQSSESGRDQSHTMTGIGWAATAARVAQSQGSDLYGQGDNLILKGAEYTAKFNLNETVEYDPKWFRCEAVLVGGPWAAISQEKRGVTADNPVWDIVYYQYVVKRGLKAPWTTKAKQTAGPEGPLSKVDHPSWGGLIWAY
;
A
#
# COMPACT_ATOMS: atom_id res chain seq x y z
N MET A 1 74.87 47.15 7.43
CA MET A 1 74.75 46.25 6.24
C MET A 1 73.93 45.04 6.68
N ARG A 2 72.63 44.99 6.38
CA ARG A 2 71.99 44.36 5.21
C ARG A 2 72.07 42.82 5.20
N PHE A 3 70.91 42.19 5.46
CA PHE A 3 70.33 40.92 4.93
C PHE A 3 71.17 39.62 5.02
N ARG A 4 70.63 38.44 5.34
CA ARG A 4 69.51 37.73 4.67
C ARG A 4 68.90 36.62 5.55
N SER A 5 67.58 36.45 5.41
CA SER A 5 66.77 35.33 5.91
C SER A 5 66.75 34.13 4.96
N LEU A 6 66.55 32.96 5.56
CA LEU A 6 65.86 31.72 5.14
C LEU A 6 65.89 31.24 3.68
N ALA A 7 66.25 29.97 3.49
CA ALA A 7 65.37 28.94 2.94
C ALA A 7 66.02 27.54 3.07
N ALA A 8 65.49 26.69 3.95
CA ALA A 8 65.74 25.25 3.92
C ALA A 8 64.56 24.60 3.18
N VAL A 9 64.83 24.06 2.00
CA VAL A 9 63.87 23.35 1.17
C VAL A 9 63.67 21.95 1.76
N VAL A 10 62.51 21.71 2.38
CA VAL A 10 62.04 20.36 2.71
C VAL A 10 61.33 19.83 1.46
N VAL A 11 61.95 18.86 0.80
CA VAL A 11 61.31 18.06 -0.25
C VAL A 11 60.33 17.10 0.45
N ILE A 12 59.06 17.48 0.47
CA ILE A 12 57.97 16.57 0.84
C ILE A 12 57.77 15.65 -0.37
N SER A 13 58.27 14.42 -0.28
CA SER A 13 57.83 13.31 -1.11
C SER A 13 56.37 13.04 -0.81
N THR A 14 55.46 13.64 -1.59
CA THR A 14 54.06 13.23 -1.64
C THR A 14 54.01 11.80 -2.17
N PHE A 15 53.95 10.82 -1.26
CA PHE A 15 53.36 9.53 -1.58
C PHE A 15 51.90 9.81 -1.94
N THR A 16 51.60 9.82 -3.23
CA THR A 16 50.24 9.69 -3.73
C THR A 16 49.74 8.32 -3.28
N HIS A 17 48.93 8.31 -2.22
CA HIS A 17 48.07 7.18 -1.91
C HIS A 17 47.10 7.01 -3.08
N LEU A 18 47.37 6.00 -3.90
CA LEU A 18 46.45 5.52 -4.92
C LEU A 18 45.28 4.80 -4.24
N SER A 19 44.08 5.15 -4.73
CA SER A 19 42.79 4.45 -4.65
C SER A 19 42.19 4.18 -3.26
N SER A 20 41.15 4.96 -2.95
CA SER A 20 40.03 4.49 -2.13
C SER A 20 39.44 3.25 -2.81
N ALA A 21 39.49 2.08 -2.17
CA ALA A 21 38.95 0.85 -2.73
C ALA A 21 37.42 0.85 -2.59
N HIS A 22 36.74 1.10 -3.70
CA HIS A 22 35.28 1.05 -3.80
C HIS A 22 34.79 -0.40 -3.93
N MET A 23 33.48 -0.58 -4.09
CA MET A 23 32.84 -1.90 -4.08
C MET A 23 32.87 -2.56 -5.46
N MET A 24 32.95 -3.89 -5.49
CA MET A 24 32.82 -4.71 -6.70
C MET A 24 32.06 -6.00 -6.42
N MET A 25 31.50 -6.61 -7.47
CA MET A 25 30.99 -7.99 -7.37
C MET A 25 32.16 -8.97 -7.20
N SER A 26 32.09 -9.81 -6.18
CA SER A 26 33.08 -10.86 -5.89
C SER A 26 32.58 -12.26 -6.26
N ASP A 27 31.26 -12.47 -6.23
CA ASP A 27 30.61 -13.70 -6.68
C ASP A 27 29.28 -13.38 -7.38
N PRO A 28 29.04 -13.84 -8.61
CA PRO A 28 30.01 -14.51 -9.49
C PRO A 28 31.19 -13.61 -9.89
N PRO A 29 32.41 -14.16 -10.10
CA PRO A 29 33.58 -13.37 -10.46
C PRO A 29 33.43 -12.59 -11.80
N PRO A 30 33.58 -11.26 -11.82
CA PRO A 30 33.40 -10.46 -13.04
C PRO A 30 34.49 -10.65 -14.10
N LEU A 31 34.17 -10.36 -15.37
CA LEU A 31 35.12 -10.34 -16.49
C LEU A 31 36.33 -9.46 -16.20
N LYS A 32 37.55 -9.93 -16.46
CA LYS A 32 38.83 -9.23 -16.19
C LYS A 32 39.15 -8.91 -14.72
N ALA A 33 38.31 -9.33 -13.78
CA ALA A 33 38.65 -9.27 -12.37
C ALA A 33 39.76 -10.28 -12.06
N LYS A 34 40.69 -9.94 -11.16
CA LYS A 34 41.77 -10.83 -10.71
C LYS A 34 41.25 -12.15 -10.12
N ILE A 35 40.08 -12.10 -9.49
CA ILE A 35 39.41 -13.24 -8.87
C ILE A 35 38.71 -14.16 -9.88
N ASN A 36 38.56 -13.72 -11.13
CA ASN A 36 37.94 -14.53 -12.16
C ASN A 36 38.97 -15.53 -12.73
N PRO A 37 38.70 -16.85 -12.64
CA PRO A 37 39.65 -17.88 -13.05
C PRO A 37 39.96 -17.88 -14.55
N ASN A 38 39.10 -17.25 -15.36
CA ASN A 38 39.22 -17.20 -16.81
C ASN A 38 40.03 -15.96 -17.28
N THR A 39 40.31 -15.01 -16.38
CA THR A 39 41.10 -13.82 -16.73
C THR A 39 42.58 -14.16 -16.84
N ALA A 40 43.19 -13.92 -18.00
CA ALA A 40 44.64 -14.03 -18.16
C ALA A 40 45.37 -12.98 -17.31
N GLU A 41 46.50 -13.35 -16.69
CA GLU A 41 47.24 -12.48 -15.74
C GLU A 41 47.63 -11.11 -16.34
N GLY A 42 47.96 -11.06 -17.63
CA GLY A 42 48.27 -9.81 -18.35
C GLY A 42 47.06 -8.94 -18.69
N ASN A 43 45.85 -9.46 -18.55
CA ASN A 43 44.58 -8.82 -18.90
C ASN A 43 43.74 -8.42 -17.68
N VAL A 44 44.28 -8.61 -16.47
CA VAL A 44 43.65 -8.20 -15.22
C VAL A 44 43.46 -6.69 -15.19
N ASP A 45 42.23 -6.24 -14.98
CA ASP A 45 41.94 -4.85 -14.69
C ASP A 45 42.05 -4.59 -13.18
N TYR A 46 43.16 -3.98 -12.77
CA TYR A 46 43.40 -3.59 -11.39
C TYR A 46 42.59 -2.38 -10.92
N SER A 47 41.94 -1.68 -11.86
CA SER A 47 41.06 -0.55 -11.57
C SER A 47 39.60 -0.97 -11.41
N TYR A 48 39.32 -2.28 -11.30
CA TYR A 48 37.97 -2.84 -11.39
C TYR A 48 36.94 -2.18 -10.49
N THR A 49 37.34 -1.85 -9.26
CA THR A 49 36.51 -1.18 -8.26
C THR A 49 36.20 0.28 -8.61
N ASN A 50 36.92 0.92 -9.53
CA ASN A 50 36.66 2.30 -9.92
C ASN A 50 35.31 2.46 -10.63
N PRO A 51 34.68 3.65 -10.54
CA PRO A 51 33.49 3.96 -11.31
C PRO A 51 33.76 3.90 -12.81
N LEU A 52 32.68 3.82 -13.59
CA LEU A 52 32.74 4.02 -15.04
C LEU A 52 33.19 5.46 -15.35
N SER A 53 33.77 5.63 -16.54
CA SER A 53 34.07 6.93 -17.11
C SER A 53 32.82 7.80 -17.16
N SER A 54 32.92 9.05 -16.70
CA SER A 54 31.81 10.01 -16.75
C SER A 54 31.37 10.38 -18.18
N SER A 55 32.15 10.00 -19.19
CA SER A 55 31.78 10.10 -20.61
C SER A 55 30.95 8.92 -21.11
N GLY A 56 30.87 7.83 -20.34
CA GLY A 56 30.22 6.58 -20.73
C GLY A 56 31.02 5.72 -21.72
N SER A 57 32.27 6.08 -22.03
CA SER A 57 33.12 5.39 -23.01
C SER A 57 33.41 3.92 -22.69
N ASP A 58 33.29 3.54 -21.43
CA ASP A 58 33.49 2.20 -20.89
C ASP A 58 32.18 1.56 -20.40
N TYR A 59 31.02 2.13 -20.72
CA TYR A 59 29.73 1.46 -20.56
C TYR A 59 29.42 0.60 -21.81
N PRO A 60 28.87 -0.62 -21.67
CA PRO A 60 28.61 -1.38 -20.44
C PRO A 60 29.83 -2.19 -19.97
N CYS A 61 29.74 -2.73 -18.75
CA CYS A 61 30.70 -3.70 -18.22
C CYS A 61 32.17 -3.22 -18.22
N LYS A 62 32.41 -1.92 -18.02
CA LYS A 62 33.74 -1.29 -18.01
C LYS A 62 34.52 -1.48 -19.32
N GLY A 63 33.82 -1.67 -20.45
CA GLY A 63 34.39 -1.90 -21.77
C GLY A 63 34.94 -3.32 -21.96
N HIS A 64 34.65 -4.23 -21.04
CA HIS A 64 35.21 -5.58 -21.03
C HIS A 64 34.51 -6.54 -22.00
N LEU A 65 33.43 -6.13 -22.65
CA LEU A 65 32.74 -6.98 -23.63
C LEU A 65 33.59 -7.33 -24.86
N SER A 66 34.74 -6.67 -25.04
CA SER A 66 35.73 -7.04 -26.08
C SER A 66 36.30 -8.45 -25.94
N VAL A 67 36.21 -9.09 -24.76
CA VAL A 67 36.65 -10.48 -24.58
C VAL A 67 35.55 -11.51 -24.84
N MET A 68 34.32 -11.08 -25.13
CA MET A 68 33.23 -12.00 -25.48
C MET A 68 33.62 -12.84 -26.71
N GLY A 69 33.29 -14.13 -26.66
CA GLY A 69 33.68 -15.10 -27.70
C GLY A 69 35.12 -15.62 -27.58
N THR A 70 35.87 -15.22 -26.56
CA THR A 70 37.16 -15.84 -26.18
C THR A 70 36.99 -16.71 -24.92
N SER A 71 38.01 -17.51 -24.58
CA SER A 71 38.01 -18.30 -23.34
C SER A 71 37.99 -17.44 -22.07
N GLU A 72 38.35 -16.16 -22.14
CA GLU A 72 38.24 -15.25 -20.99
C GLU A 72 36.78 -14.90 -20.63
N ALA A 73 35.84 -15.21 -21.54
CA ALA A 73 34.41 -15.10 -21.34
C ALA A 73 33.74 -16.46 -21.11
N ASP A 74 34.49 -17.48 -20.70
CA ASP A 74 33.89 -18.75 -20.28
C ASP A 74 33.01 -18.52 -19.03
N PRO A 75 31.84 -19.17 -18.91
CA PRO A 75 30.95 -19.00 -17.77
C PRO A 75 31.61 -19.37 -16.44
N VAL A 76 31.46 -18.50 -15.44
CA VAL A 76 31.96 -18.75 -14.07
C VAL A 76 30.92 -19.42 -13.17
N ALA A 77 29.65 -19.46 -13.60
CA ALA A 77 28.56 -20.15 -12.92
C ALA A 77 27.55 -20.72 -13.92
N THR A 78 26.76 -21.72 -13.50
CA THR A 78 25.61 -22.25 -14.25
C THR A 78 24.37 -22.18 -13.37
N TRP A 79 23.34 -21.51 -13.87
CA TRP A 79 22.08 -21.20 -13.19
C TRP A 79 20.89 -21.66 -14.03
N ASN A 80 19.72 -21.85 -13.43
CA ASN A 80 18.49 -22.23 -14.14
C ASN A 80 17.40 -21.17 -13.92
N ALA A 81 16.54 -20.99 -14.93
CA ALA A 81 15.37 -20.13 -14.80
C ALA A 81 14.47 -20.61 -13.64
N GLY A 82 13.94 -19.66 -12.86
CA GLY A 82 13.08 -19.90 -11.71
C GLY A 82 13.79 -20.21 -10.39
N GLU A 83 15.11 -20.33 -10.39
CA GLU A 83 15.89 -20.56 -9.16
C GLU A 83 16.26 -19.24 -8.47
N GLU A 84 16.37 -19.28 -7.15
CA GLU A 84 16.92 -18.18 -6.35
C GLU A 84 18.45 -18.22 -6.38
N HIS A 85 19.05 -17.07 -6.62
CA HIS A 85 20.49 -16.88 -6.67
C HIS A 85 20.88 -15.63 -5.89
N THR A 86 22.16 -15.55 -5.54
CA THR A 86 22.70 -14.44 -4.76
C THR A 86 23.97 -13.95 -5.42
N ILE A 87 24.12 -12.63 -5.55
CA ILE A 87 25.44 -12.03 -5.80
C ILE A 87 26.05 -11.54 -4.49
N THR A 88 27.37 -11.61 -4.41
CA THR A 88 28.15 -11.06 -3.29
C THR A 88 28.97 -9.88 -3.76
N LEU A 89 28.94 -8.80 -3.00
CA LEU A 89 29.72 -7.58 -3.21
C LEU A 89 30.82 -7.48 -2.16
N SER A 90 32.04 -7.15 -2.59
CA SER A 90 33.20 -6.98 -1.73
C SER A 90 33.90 -5.66 -2.01
N GLY A 91 34.54 -5.08 -0.99
CA GLY A 91 35.21 -3.79 -1.10
C GLY A 91 35.27 -3.05 0.24
N HIS A 92 35.79 -1.82 0.23
CA HIS A 92 36.10 -1.09 1.48
C HIS A 92 35.30 0.20 1.64
N THR A 93 34.99 0.90 0.55
CA THR A 93 34.31 2.20 0.57
C THR A 93 32.91 2.09 -0.03
N THR A 94 31.89 2.19 0.83
CA THR A 94 30.48 2.10 0.45
C THR A 94 29.81 3.45 0.22
N HIS A 95 30.46 4.58 0.51
CA HIS A 95 29.87 5.92 0.32
C HIS A 95 28.49 6.13 0.97
N ASN A 96 28.29 5.62 2.19
CA ASN A 96 26.99 5.58 2.88
C ASN A 96 25.90 4.78 2.12
N GLY A 97 26.32 3.85 1.26
CA GLY A 97 25.43 3.08 0.39
C GLY A 97 25.09 3.85 -0.88
N GLY A 98 23.82 3.82 -1.26
CA GLY A 98 23.36 4.23 -2.57
C GLY A 98 22.28 3.29 -3.09
N SER A 99 22.02 3.34 -4.39
CA SER A 99 21.04 2.45 -5.04
C SER A 99 21.75 1.51 -6.00
N CYS A 100 21.38 0.23 -5.96
CA CYS A 100 21.94 -0.81 -6.81
C CYS A 100 20.89 -1.46 -7.71
N GLN A 101 21.32 -2.04 -8.82
CA GLN A 101 20.53 -3.00 -9.58
C GLN A 101 21.33 -4.26 -9.89
N VAL A 102 20.65 -5.40 -9.87
CA VAL A 102 21.07 -6.63 -10.53
C VAL A 102 20.29 -6.70 -11.84
N SER A 103 20.99 -6.95 -12.94
CA SER A 103 20.40 -7.01 -14.27
C SER A 103 21.09 -8.09 -15.11
N MET A 104 20.48 -8.48 -16.23
CA MET A 104 21.01 -9.54 -17.07
C MET A 104 20.83 -9.23 -18.56
N SER A 105 21.83 -9.60 -19.34
CA SER A 105 21.80 -9.58 -20.79
C SER A 105 21.97 -11.00 -21.35
N VAL A 106 21.09 -11.36 -22.28
CA VAL A 106 21.17 -12.60 -23.08
C VAL A 106 21.46 -12.31 -24.56
N ASP A 107 21.72 -11.04 -24.90
CA ASP A 107 21.92 -10.55 -26.26
C ASP A 107 23.34 -10.01 -26.50
N GLY A 108 24.32 -10.50 -25.74
CA GLY A 108 25.73 -10.13 -25.86
C GLY A 108 26.08 -8.76 -25.27
N GLY A 109 25.24 -8.23 -24.38
CA GLY A 109 25.43 -6.96 -23.69
C GLY A 109 24.81 -5.76 -24.41
N ASN A 110 23.94 -5.98 -25.39
CA ASN A 110 23.23 -4.91 -26.08
C ASN A 110 22.13 -4.30 -25.20
N THR A 111 21.37 -5.15 -24.49
CA THR A 111 20.36 -4.74 -23.51
C THR A 111 20.54 -5.49 -22.20
N PHE A 112 20.32 -4.80 -21.09
CA PHE A 112 20.38 -5.37 -19.74
C PHE A 112 19.03 -5.18 -19.07
N LYS A 113 18.35 -6.29 -18.79
CA LYS A 113 17.03 -6.33 -18.16
C LYS A 113 17.18 -6.39 -16.65
N VAL A 114 16.52 -5.48 -15.93
CA VAL A 114 16.59 -5.42 -14.46
C VAL A 114 15.97 -6.68 -13.88
N LEU A 115 16.67 -7.35 -12.97
CA LEU A 115 16.17 -8.49 -12.21
C LEU A 115 15.75 -8.08 -10.82
N ARG A 116 16.53 -7.21 -10.17
CA ARG A 116 16.26 -6.68 -8.83
C ARG A 116 16.83 -5.27 -8.68
N SER A 117 16.11 -4.40 -7.98
CA SER A 117 16.62 -3.09 -7.55
C SER A 117 16.63 -2.98 -6.02
N VAL A 118 17.72 -2.46 -5.46
CA VAL A 118 17.80 -2.06 -4.05
C VAL A 118 18.01 -0.56 -4.00
N ILE A 119 16.97 0.18 -3.63
CA ILE A 119 16.95 1.64 -3.61
C ILE A 119 17.34 2.12 -2.21
N GLY A 120 18.56 2.65 -2.13
CA GLY A 120 19.17 3.12 -0.87
C GLY A 120 19.91 2.05 -0.08
N GLY A 121 20.88 2.48 0.73
CA GLY A 121 21.63 1.60 1.62
C GLY A 121 22.48 0.50 0.96
N CYS A 122 22.49 0.43 -0.38
CA CYS A 122 23.24 -0.57 -1.13
C CYS A 122 24.50 0.03 -1.75
N PRO A 123 25.67 -0.61 -1.61
CA PRO A 123 25.95 -1.75 -0.74
C PRO A 123 26.15 -1.35 0.72
N ALA A 124 25.82 -2.24 1.65
CA ALA A 124 25.96 -1.95 3.09
C ALA A 124 27.37 -2.22 3.66
N GLY A 125 28.23 -2.94 2.94
CA GLY A 125 29.58 -3.29 3.40
C GLY A 125 30.25 -4.40 2.59
N ASP A 126 31.43 -4.82 3.05
CA ASP A 126 32.14 -5.98 2.50
C ASP A 126 31.35 -7.28 2.75
N GLY A 127 31.26 -8.14 1.74
CA GLY A 127 30.48 -9.37 1.78
C GLY A 127 28.96 -9.15 1.71
N TYR A 128 28.50 -7.97 1.26
CA TYR A 128 27.07 -7.69 1.12
C TYR A 128 26.44 -8.59 0.05
N GLN A 129 25.35 -9.27 0.43
CA GLN A 129 24.67 -10.24 -0.42
C GLN A 129 23.36 -9.67 -0.93
N ILE A 130 23.10 -9.85 -2.23
CA ILE A 130 21.85 -9.46 -2.86
C ILE A 130 21.19 -10.73 -3.42
N PRO A 131 20.19 -11.30 -2.71
CA PRO A 131 19.41 -12.41 -3.23
C PRO A 131 18.41 -11.91 -4.28
N PHE A 132 18.16 -12.69 -5.32
CA PHE A 132 17.16 -12.41 -6.36
C PHE A 132 16.71 -13.73 -6.99
N THR A 133 15.50 -13.75 -7.54
CA THR A 133 15.01 -14.89 -8.32
C THR A 133 15.28 -14.66 -9.80
N LEU A 134 15.87 -15.65 -10.48
CA LEU A 134 15.96 -15.62 -11.93
C LEU A 134 14.56 -15.87 -12.52
N PRO A 135 13.99 -14.97 -13.35
CA PRO A 135 12.64 -15.16 -13.87
C PRO A 135 12.46 -16.52 -14.56
N ASP A 136 11.31 -17.17 -14.32
CA ASP A 136 10.95 -18.49 -14.87
C ASP A 136 11.02 -18.56 -16.38
N ASP A 137 10.93 -17.42 -17.07
CA ASP A 137 10.95 -17.29 -18.52
C ASP A 137 12.28 -16.75 -19.08
N THR A 138 13.34 -16.75 -18.27
CA THR A 138 14.69 -16.39 -18.71
C THR A 138 15.17 -17.33 -19.82
N PRO A 139 15.56 -16.83 -21.00
CA PRO A 139 16.03 -17.68 -22.09
C PRO A 139 17.30 -18.45 -21.74
N SER A 140 17.42 -19.68 -22.26
CA SER A 140 18.68 -20.42 -22.20
C SER A 140 19.78 -19.65 -22.94
N SER A 141 20.98 -19.61 -22.34
CA SER A 141 22.13 -18.92 -22.92
C SER A 141 23.42 -19.58 -22.44
N ASP A 142 24.32 -19.85 -23.37
CA ASP A 142 25.65 -20.36 -23.02
C ASP A 142 26.58 -19.26 -22.48
N GLN A 143 26.26 -17.98 -22.73
CA GLN A 143 27.06 -16.83 -22.29
C GLN A 143 26.14 -15.64 -21.97
N ALA A 144 25.32 -15.75 -20.92
CA ALA A 144 24.57 -14.63 -20.38
C ALA A 144 25.48 -13.74 -19.53
N LEU A 145 25.24 -12.43 -19.56
CA LEU A 145 25.97 -11.45 -18.75
C LEU A 145 25.10 -11.01 -17.59
N LEU A 146 25.50 -11.38 -16.37
CA LEU A 146 24.92 -10.84 -15.15
C LEU A 146 25.66 -9.57 -14.78
N ALA A 147 24.93 -8.47 -14.55
CA ALA A 147 25.49 -7.18 -14.22
C ALA A 147 24.99 -6.66 -12.87
N TRP A 148 25.91 -6.15 -12.08
CA TRP A 148 25.62 -5.30 -10.92
C TRP A 148 25.93 -3.86 -11.29
N SER A 149 24.99 -2.95 -11.04
CA SER A 149 25.22 -1.50 -11.10
C SER A 149 24.97 -0.84 -9.75
N TRP A 150 25.66 0.28 -9.50
CA TRP A 150 25.53 1.03 -8.26
C TRP A 150 25.75 2.53 -8.48
N PHE A 151 24.92 3.34 -7.80
CA PHE A 151 25.00 4.79 -7.72
C PHE A 151 25.20 5.18 -6.25
N ASN A 152 26.36 5.73 -5.94
CA ASN A 152 26.76 6.06 -4.58
C ASN A 152 25.94 7.23 -3.98
N ASN A 153 25.62 7.12 -2.69
CA ASN A 153 24.92 8.18 -1.95
C ASN A 153 25.83 9.40 -1.74
N LEU A 154 27.00 9.19 -1.14
CA LEU A 154 27.97 10.23 -0.78
C LEU A 154 29.13 10.29 -1.79
N GLY A 155 29.69 11.47 -2.06
CA GLY A 155 30.87 11.63 -2.93
C GLY A 155 30.53 12.06 -4.37
N ASN A 156 31.45 11.84 -5.31
CA ASN A 156 31.24 12.21 -6.72
C ASN A 156 30.04 11.46 -7.32
N ARG A 157 29.26 12.09 -8.19
CA ARG A 157 28.16 11.40 -8.88
C ARG A 157 28.72 10.43 -9.91
N GLU A 158 28.69 9.16 -9.58
CA GLU A 158 29.34 8.09 -10.33
C GLU A 158 28.34 6.96 -10.62
N MET A 159 28.68 6.11 -11.59
CA MET A 159 28.00 4.85 -11.84
C MET A 159 29.05 3.74 -11.84
N TYR A 160 28.82 2.72 -11.05
CA TYR A 160 29.63 1.51 -11.03
C TYR A 160 28.90 0.45 -11.84
N MET A 161 29.63 -0.38 -12.59
CA MET A 161 29.06 -1.54 -13.26
C MET A 161 30.08 -2.66 -13.35
N ASN A 162 29.71 -3.86 -12.90
CA ASN A 162 30.51 -5.08 -13.04
C ASN A 162 29.68 -6.16 -13.72
N CYS A 163 30.32 -6.97 -14.56
CA CYS A 163 29.61 -8.03 -15.28
C CYS A 163 30.36 -9.35 -15.19
N ALA A 164 29.64 -10.43 -14.89
CA ALA A 164 30.14 -11.80 -14.93
C ALA A 164 29.41 -12.58 -16.02
N VAL A 165 30.11 -13.55 -16.63
CA VAL A 165 29.49 -14.47 -17.59
C VAL A 165 28.96 -15.68 -16.84
N ILE A 166 27.69 -15.99 -17.04
CA ILE A 166 27.02 -17.17 -16.51
C ILE A 166 26.37 -17.96 -17.63
N LYS A 167 26.15 -19.25 -17.40
CA LYS A 167 25.37 -20.11 -18.28
C LYS A 167 23.97 -20.28 -17.71
N ILE A 168 22.94 -20.08 -18.53
CA ILE A 168 21.56 -20.45 -18.21
C ILE A 168 21.31 -21.85 -18.77
N GLY A 169 21.40 -22.86 -17.91
CA GLY A 169 21.35 -24.27 -18.28
C GLY A 169 19.98 -24.71 -18.77
N HIS A 170 18.97 -24.56 -17.92
CA HIS A 170 17.56 -24.76 -18.28
C HIS A 170 16.87 -23.39 -18.40
N GLY A 171 16.63 -22.98 -19.63
CA GLY A 171 15.88 -21.77 -19.93
C GLY A 171 14.37 -21.96 -19.81
N GLY A 172 13.69 -20.86 -19.55
CA GLY A 172 12.24 -20.75 -19.54
C GLY A 172 11.64 -20.46 -20.91
N SER A 173 10.32 -20.63 -21.02
CA SER A 173 9.54 -20.21 -22.18
C SER A 173 8.53 -19.14 -21.80
N GLY A 174 8.62 -17.95 -22.41
CA GLY A 174 7.74 -16.80 -22.15
C GLY A 174 8.31 -15.52 -22.76
N ASN A 175 7.57 -14.40 -22.63
CA ASN A 175 7.96 -13.10 -23.19
C ASN A 175 8.16 -12.00 -22.13
N ASN A 176 8.03 -12.31 -20.84
CA ASN A 176 8.07 -11.33 -19.75
C ASN A 176 9.50 -10.90 -19.38
N PHE A 177 10.51 -11.76 -19.58
CA PHE A 177 11.92 -11.37 -19.44
C PHE A 177 12.26 -10.17 -20.33
N GLY A 178 11.76 -10.17 -21.57
CA GLY A 178 11.92 -9.05 -22.50
C GLY A 178 11.13 -7.79 -22.11
N SER A 179 10.04 -7.92 -21.34
CA SER A 179 9.22 -6.79 -20.88
C SER A 179 9.73 -6.11 -19.63
N GLN A 180 10.74 -6.68 -18.95
CA GLN A 180 11.44 -6.00 -17.85
C GLN A 180 12.09 -4.70 -18.36
N PRO A 181 12.18 -3.66 -17.51
CA PRO A 181 12.83 -2.42 -17.89
C PRO A 181 14.32 -2.64 -18.14
N ASP A 182 14.89 -1.76 -18.97
CA ASP A 182 16.34 -1.70 -19.13
C ASP A 182 16.99 -1.14 -17.86
N ILE A 183 18.25 -1.49 -17.63
CA ILE A 183 19.04 -0.99 -16.51
C ILE A 183 19.10 0.55 -16.52
N PHE A 184 18.96 1.15 -15.34
CA PHE A 184 19.05 2.59 -15.18
C PHE A 184 20.48 3.08 -15.42
N ARG A 185 20.60 4.21 -16.12
CA ARG A 185 21.88 4.85 -16.44
C ARG A 185 21.86 6.32 -16.06
N ALA A 186 22.85 6.72 -15.29
CA ALA A 186 23.12 8.12 -14.95
C ALA A 186 24.63 8.31 -14.78
N ASN A 187 25.08 9.58 -14.81
CA ASN A 187 26.47 9.96 -14.56
C ASN A 187 27.49 9.43 -15.61
N VAL A 188 27.03 8.92 -16.75
CA VAL A 188 27.85 8.32 -17.82
C VAL A 188 27.72 9.08 -19.14
N GLY A 189 27.62 10.42 -19.07
CA GLY A 189 27.58 11.28 -20.26
C GLY A 189 26.25 11.26 -21.02
N ASN A 190 25.22 10.62 -20.47
CA ASN A 190 23.90 10.43 -21.10
C ASN A 190 22.88 11.54 -20.79
N GLY A 191 23.31 12.66 -20.18
CA GLY A 191 22.41 13.75 -19.79
C GLY A 191 21.64 13.53 -18.49
N CYS A 192 21.54 12.30 -18.00
CA CYS A 192 20.93 11.97 -16.70
C CYS A 192 21.96 11.97 -15.56
N ARG A 193 21.58 12.50 -14.39
CA ARG A 193 22.47 12.67 -13.22
C ARG A 193 21.77 12.28 -11.92
N THR A 194 22.50 11.64 -11.01
CA THR A 194 22.02 11.45 -9.64
C THR A 194 22.25 12.71 -8.80
N VAL A 195 21.44 12.93 -7.77
CA VAL A 195 21.52 14.11 -6.88
C VAL A 195 22.58 13.89 -5.81
N ASP A 196 23.32 14.94 -5.44
CA ASP A 196 24.37 14.88 -4.42
C ASP A 196 23.83 14.49 -3.04
N ASN A 197 24.60 13.66 -2.31
CA ASN A 197 24.31 13.25 -0.93
C ASN A 197 22.93 12.60 -0.72
N ALA A 198 22.44 11.90 -1.74
CA ALA A 198 21.17 11.22 -1.70
C ALA A 198 21.25 9.89 -2.47
N ASP A 199 20.46 8.92 -2.01
CA ASP A 199 20.19 7.71 -2.77
C ASP A 199 19.35 8.08 -3.99
N VAL A 200 19.64 7.51 -5.16
CA VAL A 200 18.81 7.76 -6.34
C VAL A 200 17.57 6.87 -6.29
N MET A 201 16.40 7.48 -6.41
CA MET A 201 15.16 6.78 -6.66
C MET A 201 15.12 6.40 -8.14
N ILE A 202 15.37 5.12 -8.41
CA ILE A 202 15.50 4.60 -9.77
C ILE A 202 14.14 4.72 -10.49
N PRO A 203 14.04 5.39 -11.66
CA PRO A 203 12.76 5.63 -12.32
C PRO A 203 12.01 4.34 -12.66
N ASN A 204 12.68 3.37 -13.28
CA ASN A 204 12.10 2.09 -13.68
C ASN A 204 12.80 0.92 -12.97
N PRO A 205 12.45 0.63 -11.70
CA PRO A 205 13.21 -0.30 -10.87
C PRO A 205 12.93 -1.79 -11.14
N GLY A 206 12.03 -2.14 -12.05
CA GLY A 206 11.63 -3.52 -12.32
C GLY A 206 10.56 -4.03 -11.35
N TYR A 207 10.34 -5.35 -11.35
CA TYR A 207 9.27 -5.98 -10.56
C TYR A 207 9.72 -6.38 -9.15
N ASP A 208 11.00 -6.72 -8.96
CA ASP A 208 11.57 -7.03 -7.65
C ASP A 208 12.37 -5.82 -7.12
N VAL A 209 11.79 -5.12 -6.14
CA VAL A 209 12.32 -3.84 -5.65
C VAL A 209 12.31 -3.82 -4.13
N GLU A 210 13.48 -3.55 -3.55
CA GLU A 210 13.65 -3.24 -2.14
C GLU A 210 13.89 -1.75 -1.98
N LEU A 211 13.04 -1.06 -1.21
CA LEU A 211 13.23 0.34 -0.85
C LEU A 211 13.84 0.44 0.56
N ALA A 212 15.16 0.47 0.64
CA ALA A 212 15.89 0.53 1.90
C ALA A 212 16.15 1.97 2.39
N SER A 213 16.08 2.98 1.51
CA SER A 213 16.09 4.40 1.89
C SER A 213 14.81 5.10 1.43
N PRO A 214 13.93 5.53 2.36
CA PRO A 214 12.70 6.25 2.01
C PRO A 214 12.96 7.69 1.54
N ASN A 215 14.19 8.20 1.72
CA ASN A 215 14.60 9.54 1.31
C ASN A 215 15.31 9.56 -0.05
N ALA A 216 15.28 8.45 -0.79
CA ALA A 216 15.83 8.41 -2.13
C ALA A 216 15.12 9.44 -3.02
N VAL A 217 15.89 10.18 -3.82
CA VAL A 217 15.40 11.30 -4.61
C VAL A 217 15.45 10.98 -6.10
N PRO A 218 14.50 11.49 -6.90
CA PRO A 218 14.55 11.32 -8.35
C PRO A 218 15.86 11.84 -8.94
N PRO A 219 16.39 11.20 -10.00
CA PRO A 219 17.52 11.74 -10.72
C PRO A 219 17.11 13.02 -11.49
N THR A 220 18.09 13.78 -11.93
CA THR A 220 17.91 15.09 -12.59
C THR A 220 18.54 15.09 -13.98
N GLY A 221 18.05 15.96 -14.87
CA GLY A 221 18.50 16.04 -16.26
C GLY A 221 17.66 15.15 -17.19
N ASP A 222 18.28 14.66 -18.26
CA ASP A 222 17.62 13.89 -19.32
C ASP A 222 17.47 12.41 -18.94
N CYS A 223 16.75 12.16 -17.86
CA CYS A 223 16.53 10.82 -17.30
C CYS A 223 15.28 10.16 -17.86
N GLU A 224 15.28 8.82 -17.87
CA GLU A 224 14.05 8.07 -18.08
C GLU A 224 13.00 8.41 -17.01
N SER A 225 11.73 8.45 -17.42
CA SER A 225 10.60 8.61 -16.51
C SER A 225 10.05 7.23 -16.12
N GLY A 226 9.56 7.13 -14.88
CA GLY A 226 9.04 5.89 -14.34
C GLY A 226 8.50 6.04 -12.92
N PRO A 227 7.86 4.99 -12.37
CA PRO A 227 7.16 5.03 -11.08
C PRO A 227 8.05 5.44 -9.89
N GLY A 228 9.37 5.31 -9.98
CA GLY A 228 10.31 5.82 -8.97
C GLY A 228 10.66 7.30 -9.10
N ALA A 229 10.52 7.94 -10.26
CA ALA A 229 10.93 9.35 -10.42
C ALA A 229 9.95 10.38 -9.80
N GLN A 230 8.94 9.96 -9.04
CA GLN A 230 7.86 10.83 -8.54
C GLN A 230 8.00 11.14 -7.04
N VAL A 231 8.93 12.04 -6.69
CA VAL A 231 8.87 12.88 -5.47
C VAL A 231 9.14 14.33 -5.89
N THR A 232 8.18 15.21 -5.61
CA THR A 232 7.92 16.50 -6.29
C THR A 232 8.83 17.67 -5.89
N GLY A 233 9.08 18.61 -6.82
CA GLY A 233 9.28 20.02 -6.48
C GLY A 233 9.92 20.89 -7.57
N GLY A 234 9.15 21.78 -8.20
CA GLY A 234 9.70 22.90 -8.98
C GLY A 234 8.80 23.45 -10.09
N SER A 235 7.87 24.33 -9.72
CA SER A 235 7.14 25.21 -10.64
C SER A 235 8.10 25.99 -11.55
N GLY A 236 7.76 26.11 -12.84
CA GLY A 236 8.50 26.95 -13.78
C GLY A 236 7.81 27.09 -15.12
N SER A 237 6.78 27.94 -15.17
CA SER A 237 6.28 28.53 -16.41
C SER A 237 7.44 29.15 -17.19
N GLY A 238 7.66 28.69 -18.41
CA GLY A 238 8.63 29.27 -19.33
C GLY A 238 7.95 30.01 -20.48
N SER A 239 7.87 31.33 -20.34
CA SER A 239 7.89 32.23 -21.49
C SER A 239 8.81 33.43 -21.16
N GLY A 240 9.89 33.58 -21.93
CA GLY A 240 10.60 34.86 -22.14
C GLY A 240 11.95 35.07 -21.44
N SER A 241 13.03 34.85 -22.20
CA SER A 241 14.27 35.67 -22.35
C SER A 241 14.83 36.51 -21.19
N GLY A 242 16.14 36.38 -20.93
CA GLY A 242 16.92 37.46 -20.32
C GLY A 242 18.18 37.01 -19.56
N SER A 243 19.32 37.21 -20.18
CA SER A 243 20.70 37.06 -19.71
C SER A 243 21.07 37.81 -18.42
N GLY A 244 22.01 37.22 -17.64
CA GLY A 244 23.09 38.00 -16.99
C GLY A 244 23.30 37.84 -15.47
N GLY A 245 24.29 37.02 -15.09
CA GLY A 245 25.40 37.41 -14.21
C GLY A 245 25.18 37.64 -12.70
N GLY A 246 25.86 36.81 -11.90
CA GLY A 246 26.77 37.32 -10.85
C GLY A 246 26.30 37.27 -9.40
N THR A 247 27.15 36.64 -8.57
CA THR A 247 27.39 36.86 -7.11
C THR A 247 26.22 36.53 -6.16
N GLY A 248 26.35 35.70 -5.14
CA GLY A 248 27.47 35.58 -4.19
C GLY A 248 27.13 36.34 -2.91
N CYS A 249 27.21 35.64 -1.77
CA CYS A 249 26.96 36.08 -0.38
C CYS A 249 25.46 36.20 0.01
N GLY A 250 24.99 35.62 1.11
CA GLY A 250 25.68 35.23 2.34
C GLY A 250 25.06 36.01 3.50
N SER A 251 24.92 35.33 4.64
CA SER A 251 24.46 35.84 5.94
C SER A 251 22.96 36.13 6.05
N GLY A 252 22.27 35.72 7.10
CA GLY A 252 22.73 35.14 8.35
C GLY A 252 21.76 35.53 9.48
N HIS A 253 21.74 34.65 10.47
CA HIS A 253 21.15 34.80 11.81
C HIS A 253 19.65 34.57 11.92
N GLU A 254 19.19 33.37 12.31
CA GLU A 254 19.46 32.65 13.57
C GLU A 254 18.93 33.41 14.79
N TYR A 255 17.75 33.00 15.25
CA TYR A 255 17.44 32.90 16.66
C TYR A 255 16.94 31.49 16.91
N GLY A 256 17.60 30.82 17.85
CA GLY A 256 17.49 29.41 18.09
C GLY A 256 16.57 29.03 19.24
N VAL A 257 16.43 27.70 19.27
CA VAL A 257 16.25 26.79 20.41
C VAL A 257 14.95 26.85 21.20
N GLY A 258 14.22 25.72 21.18
CA GLY A 258 13.28 25.39 22.25
C GLY A 258 12.35 24.21 21.96
N GLU A 259 12.90 23.00 22.07
CA GLU A 259 12.26 21.76 22.54
C GLU A 259 11.20 21.00 21.70
N ASP A 260 11.61 19.77 21.38
CA ASP A 260 10.87 18.50 21.45
C ASP A 260 9.50 18.38 20.78
N ARG A 261 9.45 17.59 19.70
CA ARG A 261 9.12 16.16 19.79
C ARG A 261 9.30 15.50 18.41
N ASP A 262 10.02 14.39 18.43
CA ASP A 262 10.08 13.42 17.34
C ASP A 262 8.68 13.13 16.79
N VAL A 263 8.55 13.18 15.46
CA VAL A 263 7.52 12.42 14.74
C VAL A 263 8.27 11.55 13.74
N ALA A 264 8.98 10.56 14.28
CA ALA A 264 9.30 9.34 13.56
C ALA A 264 8.04 8.46 13.62
N ASP A 265 7.17 8.56 12.62
CA ASP A 265 6.09 7.60 12.40
C ASP A 265 5.53 7.72 10.98
N ILE A 266 6.27 7.15 10.03
CA ILE A 266 5.68 6.67 8.78
C ILE A 266 5.86 5.15 8.81
N PRO A 267 4.79 4.36 9.00
CA PRO A 267 4.88 2.90 8.94
C PRO A 267 5.47 2.48 7.59
N GLY A 268 6.58 1.74 7.65
CA GLY A 268 7.11 1.01 6.51
C GLY A 268 6.07 0.02 5.98
N ALA A 269 6.17 -0.26 4.69
CA ALA A 269 5.40 -1.29 4.02
C ALA A 269 5.46 -2.61 4.81
N PHE A 270 4.27 -3.15 5.09
CA PHE A 270 3.97 -4.50 5.54
C PHE A 270 4.97 -5.14 6.51
N GLY A 271 4.56 -5.30 7.77
CA GLY A 271 5.18 -6.31 8.63
C GLY A 271 5.16 -7.67 7.92
N PRO A 272 6.14 -8.55 8.19
CA PRO A 272 6.12 -9.89 7.63
C PRO A 272 4.75 -10.53 7.90
N VAL A 273 4.21 -11.22 6.90
CA VAL A 273 3.16 -12.22 7.14
C VAL A 273 3.67 -13.05 8.31
N TYR A 274 3.06 -12.91 9.49
CA TYR A 274 3.47 -13.70 10.63
C TYR A 274 3.39 -15.15 10.19
N PRO A 275 4.46 -15.96 10.38
CA PRO A 275 4.43 -17.36 10.01
C PRO A 275 3.18 -17.98 10.63
N LEU A 276 2.50 -18.83 9.86
CA LEU A 276 1.27 -19.53 10.25
C LEU A 276 1.47 -20.22 11.61
N THR A 277 1.19 -19.50 12.69
CA THR A 277 0.74 -20.13 13.93
C THR A 277 -0.61 -20.76 13.63
N PRO A 278 -1.04 -21.77 14.41
CA PRO A 278 -2.40 -22.26 14.31
C PRO A 278 -3.35 -21.07 14.47
N SER A 279 -3.96 -20.63 13.38
CA SER A 279 -4.98 -19.58 13.44
C SER A 279 -6.13 -20.11 14.30
N PRO A 280 -6.74 -19.28 15.16
CA PRO A 280 -7.96 -19.66 15.85
C PRO A 280 -9.09 -20.02 14.87
N ALA A 281 -8.98 -19.61 13.60
CA ALA A 281 -9.90 -19.94 12.51
C ALA A 281 -9.55 -21.21 11.72
N GLY A 282 -8.44 -21.89 12.03
CA GLY A 282 -7.93 -23.02 11.25
C GLY A 282 -7.25 -22.60 9.95
N ASP A 283 -7.40 -23.38 8.88
CA ASP A 283 -6.84 -23.00 7.57
C ASP A 283 -7.61 -21.82 6.97
N ILE A 284 -6.92 -20.68 6.87
CA ILE A 284 -7.44 -19.43 6.32
C ILE A 284 -7.11 -19.23 4.84
N SER A 285 -6.24 -20.06 4.26
CA SER A 285 -5.82 -19.93 2.85
C SER A 285 -6.97 -20.13 1.87
N LYS A 286 -8.00 -20.89 2.28
CA LYS A 286 -9.26 -21.06 1.54
C LYS A 286 -10.05 -19.75 1.31
N PHE A 287 -9.73 -18.70 2.07
CA PHE A 287 -10.35 -17.38 1.91
C PHE A 287 -9.51 -16.44 1.03
N PHE A 288 -8.29 -16.84 0.65
CA PHE A 288 -7.39 -16.00 -0.13
C PHE A 288 -7.73 -16.00 -1.62
N LYS A 289 -7.32 -14.93 -2.29
CA LYS A 289 -7.31 -14.80 -3.75
C LYS A 289 -5.91 -15.14 -4.27
N SER A 290 -5.81 -15.61 -5.51
CA SER A 290 -4.52 -15.94 -6.14
C SER A 290 -4.20 -15.05 -7.33
N ARG A 291 -5.21 -14.47 -7.97
CA ARG A 291 -5.05 -13.57 -9.13
C ARG A 291 -6.20 -12.55 -9.20
N PRO A 292 -6.00 -11.41 -9.89
CA PRO A 292 -7.02 -10.40 -10.10
C PRO A 292 -8.36 -10.94 -10.63
N SER A 293 -8.34 -11.90 -11.55
CA SER A 293 -9.57 -12.46 -12.12
C SER A 293 -10.40 -13.33 -11.16
N ASP A 294 -9.95 -13.53 -9.93
CA ASP A 294 -10.71 -14.23 -8.89
C ASP A 294 -11.68 -13.29 -8.13
N PHE A 295 -11.58 -11.98 -8.32
CA PHE A 295 -12.50 -11.01 -7.71
C PHE A 295 -13.86 -11.02 -8.42
N VAL A 296 -14.92 -10.92 -7.63
CA VAL A 296 -16.30 -10.82 -8.11
C VAL A 296 -16.74 -9.37 -8.06
N HIS A 297 -17.37 -8.90 -9.15
CA HIS A 297 -17.83 -7.53 -9.29
C HIS A 297 -19.25 -7.40 -9.88
N PRO A 298 -20.09 -6.46 -9.38
CA PRO A 298 -19.87 -5.77 -8.11
C PRO A 298 -19.82 -6.80 -6.96
N GLY A 299 -18.96 -6.59 -5.97
CA GLY A 299 -18.74 -7.62 -4.95
C GLY A 299 -18.20 -7.11 -3.63
N ILE A 300 -18.48 -5.84 -3.31
CA ILE A 300 -18.24 -5.28 -1.97
C ILE A 300 -19.46 -5.59 -1.08
N TRP A 301 -20.30 -4.62 -0.73
CA TRP A 301 -21.49 -4.89 0.10
C TRP A 301 -22.61 -5.57 -0.67
N HIS A 302 -22.70 -5.33 -1.98
CA HIS A 302 -23.76 -5.82 -2.84
C HIS A 302 -23.19 -6.45 -4.10
N THR A 303 -23.67 -7.65 -4.42
CA THR A 303 -23.52 -8.27 -5.74
C THR A 303 -24.59 -7.78 -6.70
N HIS A 304 -24.46 -8.12 -7.99
CA HIS A 304 -25.51 -7.84 -8.98
C HIS A 304 -26.87 -8.39 -8.51
N GLU A 305 -26.89 -9.63 -8.02
CA GLU A 305 -28.10 -10.29 -7.52
C GLU A 305 -28.69 -9.59 -6.29
N ASP A 306 -27.86 -9.01 -5.44
CA ASP A 306 -28.34 -8.23 -4.30
C ASP A 306 -28.98 -6.92 -4.76
N LEU A 307 -28.34 -6.21 -5.68
CA LEU A 307 -28.87 -4.96 -6.21
C LEU A 307 -30.19 -5.19 -6.97
N GLU A 308 -30.30 -6.26 -7.76
CA GLU A 308 -31.55 -6.65 -8.42
C GLU A 308 -32.62 -7.07 -7.41
N ARG A 309 -32.27 -7.78 -6.33
CA ARG A 309 -33.22 -8.09 -5.25
C ARG A 309 -33.78 -6.82 -4.61
N ILE A 310 -32.93 -5.84 -4.32
CA ILE A 310 -33.33 -4.54 -3.78
C ILE A 310 -34.27 -3.83 -4.75
N ARG A 311 -33.87 -3.71 -6.02
CA ARG A 311 -34.64 -3.04 -7.08
C ARG A 311 -36.02 -3.69 -7.26
N ASN A 312 -36.07 -5.01 -7.41
CA ASN A 312 -37.33 -5.72 -7.61
C ASN A 312 -38.22 -5.65 -6.38
N GLY A 313 -37.66 -5.74 -5.16
CA GLY A 313 -38.41 -5.54 -3.92
C GLY A 313 -39.11 -4.18 -3.86
N VAL A 314 -38.43 -3.11 -4.31
CA VAL A 314 -39.03 -1.76 -4.40
C VAL A 314 -40.10 -1.69 -5.49
N LEU A 315 -39.81 -2.14 -6.71
CA LEU A 315 -40.72 -2.03 -7.85
C LEU A 315 -42.00 -2.85 -7.67
N GLU A 316 -41.90 -4.00 -7.01
CA GLU A 316 -43.04 -4.87 -6.69
C GLU A 316 -43.81 -4.44 -5.44
N GLY A 317 -43.35 -3.39 -4.73
CA GLY A 317 -44.01 -2.88 -3.53
C GLY A 317 -43.90 -3.82 -2.32
N LYS A 318 -42.84 -4.63 -2.24
CA LYS A 318 -42.62 -5.58 -1.13
C LYS A 318 -41.94 -4.91 0.05
N ASP A 319 -42.49 -5.11 1.24
CA ASP A 319 -41.81 -4.75 2.48
C ASP A 319 -40.77 -5.81 2.88
N PRO A 320 -39.62 -5.39 3.44
CA PRO A 320 -39.30 -4.05 3.94
C PRO A 320 -38.70 -3.08 2.90
N TRP A 321 -38.41 -3.53 1.67
CA TRP A 321 -37.75 -2.69 0.65
C TRP A 321 -38.55 -1.44 0.32
N LYS A 322 -39.86 -1.59 0.06
CA LYS A 322 -40.73 -0.48 -0.36
C LYS A 322 -40.85 0.60 0.71
N SER A 323 -41.24 0.23 1.94
CA SER A 323 -41.37 1.19 3.04
C SER A 323 -40.05 1.89 3.37
N THR A 324 -38.92 1.16 3.33
CA THR A 324 -37.60 1.78 3.56
C THR A 324 -37.22 2.71 2.41
N PHE A 325 -37.50 2.33 1.16
CA PHE A 325 -37.23 3.16 -0.02
C PHE A 325 -38.03 4.47 -0.04
N ASP A 326 -39.27 4.46 0.44
CA ASP A 326 -40.10 5.67 0.52
C ASP A 326 -39.50 6.74 1.44
N VAL A 327 -38.82 6.30 2.51
CA VAL A 327 -38.07 7.20 3.40
C VAL A 327 -36.72 7.55 2.78
N PHE A 328 -35.99 6.56 2.27
CA PHE A 328 -34.67 6.72 1.65
C PHE A 328 -34.69 7.73 0.51
N SER A 329 -35.61 7.58 -0.45
CA SER A 329 -35.74 8.48 -1.61
C SER A 329 -36.09 9.91 -1.24
N ASN A 330 -36.56 10.16 -0.01
CA ASN A 330 -36.85 11.48 0.54
C ASN A 330 -35.72 12.08 1.36
N ASP A 331 -34.69 11.31 1.69
CA ASP A 331 -33.51 11.81 2.39
C ASP A 331 -32.75 12.85 1.55
N THR A 332 -32.17 13.84 2.22
CA THR A 332 -31.45 14.94 1.56
C THR A 332 -30.23 14.45 0.76
N TYR A 333 -29.57 13.38 1.19
CA TYR A 333 -28.43 12.80 0.47
C TYR A 333 -28.87 11.93 -0.72
N SER A 334 -30.12 11.46 -0.73
CA SER A 334 -30.70 10.69 -1.84
C SER A 334 -31.23 11.55 -2.98
N LYS A 335 -31.25 12.88 -2.88
CA LYS A 335 -31.75 13.75 -3.96
C LYS A 335 -30.67 14.00 -5.03
N ALA A 336 -31.03 13.86 -6.32
CA ALA A 336 -30.13 14.22 -7.43
C ALA A 336 -29.73 15.72 -7.41
N THR A 337 -30.58 16.56 -6.81
CA THR A 337 -30.34 18.00 -6.60
C THR A 337 -29.40 18.32 -5.43
N TYR A 338 -28.87 17.30 -4.75
CA TYR A 338 -27.88 17.46 -3.67
C TYR A 338 -26.73 18.38 -4.10
N GLN A 339 -26.39 19.34 -3.24
CA GLN A 339 -25.31 20.28 -3.50
C GLN A 339 -24.08 19.86 -2.70
N MET A 340 -23.01 19.55 -3.44
CA MET A 340 -21.72 19.14 -2.89
C MET A 340 -21.18 20.15 -1.87
N LYS A 341 -20.50 19.63 -0.85
CA LYS A 341 -19.92 20.44 0.24
C LYS A 341 -18.41 20.58 0.14
N GLY A 342 -17.73 19.72 -0.63
CA GLY A 342 -16.33 19.86 -1.03
C GLY A 342 -16.18 20.04 -2.56
N PRO A 343 -15.10 19.51 -3.17
CA PRO A 343 -13.99 18.78 -2.57
C PRO A 343 -12.98 19.68 -1.87
N LYS A 344 -12.25 19.13 -0.90
CA LYS A 344 -11.08 19.78 -0.27
C LYS A 344 -9.82 19.04 -0.68
N ALA A 345 -8.73 19.79 -0.86
CA ALA A 345 -7.43 19.18 -1.17
C ALA A 345 -6.86 18.38 0.01
N VAL A 346 -7.04 18.87 1.24
CA VAL A 346 -6.56 18.21 2.46
C VAL A 346 -7.68 18.05 3.47
N LEU A 347 -7.87 16.81 3.94
CA LEU A 347 -8.78 16.48 5.03
C LEU A 347 -8.00 16.30 6.34
N SER A 348 -8.64 16.59 7.46
CA SER A 348 -8.10 16.40 8.81
C SER A 348 -9.15 15.80 9.73
N ARG A 349 -8.73 14.84 10.55
CA ARG A 349 -9.53 14.27 11.65
C ARG A 349 -8.68 14.05 12.89
N GLY A 350 -9.19 14.51 14.03
CA GLY A 350 -8.51 14.53 15.32
C GLY A 350 -8.85 15.83 16.06
N SER A 351 -7.87 16.39 16.77
CA SER A 351 -8.01 17.68 17.49
C SER A 351 -8.46 18.82 16.57
N ILE A 352 -7.95 18.86 15.33
CA ILE A 352 -8.43 19.71 14.24
C ILE A 352 -9.14 18.83 13.24
N SER A 353 -10.42 19.12 12.98
CA SER A 353 -11.26 18.31 12.10
C SER A 353 -11.96 19.18 11.06
N ASN A 354 -11.85 18.82 9.77
CA ASN A 354 -12.45 19.57 8.66
C ASN A 354 -13.19 18.67 7.64
N HIS A 355 -13.51 17.43 8.02
CA HIS A 355 -13.95 16.36 7.12
C HIS A 355 -15.46 16.25 6.90
N SER A 356 -16.28 17.06 7.57
CA SER A 356 -17.75 17.00 7.46
C SER A 356 -18.27 17.15 6.03
N SER A 357 -17.56 17.90 5.18
CA SER A 357 -17.87 18.00 3.75
C SER A 357 -17.71 16.65 3.04
N PHE A 358 -16.64 15.92 3.35
CA PHE A 358 -16.41 14.59 2.78
C PHE A 358 -17.39 13.56 3.34
N THR A 359 -17.71 13.61 4.63
CA THR A 359 -18.77 12.78 5.25
C THR A 359 -20.12 12.96 4.55
N SER A 360 -20.49 14.20 4.25
CA SER A 360 -21.76 14.52 3.57
C SER A 360 -21.76 14.05 2.11
N ASP A 361 -20.67 14.34 1.39
CA ASP A 361 -20.54 14.03 -0.04
C ASP A 361 -20.41 12.51 -0.28
N SER A 362 -19.65 11.78 0.54
CA SER A 362 -19.53 10.30 0.44
C SER A 362 -20.87 9.60 0.66
N ARG A 363 -21.66 10.04 1.64
CA ARG A 363 -23.03 9.55 1.86
C ARG A 363 -23.94 9.87 0.67
N ALA A 364 -23.86 11.09 0.12
CA ALA A 364 -24.62 11.44 -1.07
C ALA A 364 -24.21 10.62 -2.30
N ALA A 365 -22.92 10.36 -2.50
CA ALA A 365 -22.44 9.53 -3.61
C ALA A 365 -23.02 8.12 -3.55
N TRP A 366 -22.94 7.46 -2.40
CA TRP A 366 -23.48 6.12 -2.20
C TRP A 366 -25.01 6.06 -2.29
N GLN A 367 -25.71 7.01 -1.66
CA GLN A 367 -27.18 7.03 -1.76
C GLN A 367 -27.66 7.32 -3.19
N ASN A 368 -27.00 8.22 -3.93
CA ASN A 368 -27.33 8.46 -5.33
C ASN A 368 -26.96 7.27 -6.22
N ALA A 369 -25.90 6.52 -5.92
CA ALA A 369 -25.58 5.27 -6.63
C ALA A 369 -26.71 4.24 -6.50
N LEU A 370 -27.25 4.05 -5.29
CA LEU A 370 -28.41 3.18 -5.06
C LEU A 370 -29.70 3.73 -5.66
N MET A 371 -29.96 5.04 -5.56
CA MET A 371 -31.11 5.66 -6.22
C MET A 371 -31.07 5.42 -7.73
N TRP A 372 -29.93 5.67 -8.38
CA TRP A 372 -29.75 5.37 -9.79
C TRP A 372 -29.99 3.90 -10.09
N TYR A 373 -29.45 2.98 -9.28
CA TYR A 373 -29.65 1.55 -9.54
C TYR A 373 -31.14 1.15 -9.46
N ILE A 374 -31.87 1.68 -8.47
CA ILE A 374 -33.27 1.33 -8.21
C ILE A 374 -34.22 2.03 -9.20
N THR A 375 -33.96 3.27 -9.60
CA THR A 375 -34.88 4.04 -10.47
C THR A 375 -34.47 4.04 -11.94
N ARG A 376 -33.20 3.79 -12.24
CA ARG A 376 -32.52 4.08 -13.52
C ARG A 376 -32.63 5.54 -13.98
N ASP A 377 -32.89 6.48 -13.07
CA ASP A 377 -32.88 7.90 -13.39
C ASP A 377 -31.43 8.41 -13.48
N GLU A 378 -31.05 8.85 -14.68
CA GLU A 378 -29.73 9.35 -15.03
C GLU A 378 -29.29 10.57 -14.18
N ALA A 379 -30.23 11.34 -13.63
CA ALA A 379 -29.90 12.46 -12.75
C ALA A 379 -29.13 11.99 -11.49
N HIS A 380 -29.45 10.81 -10.97
CA HIS A 380 -28.73 10.22 -9.83
C HIS A 380 -27.36 9.67 -10.23
N TRP A 381 -27.24 9.09 -11.44
CA TRP A 381 -25.95 8.68 -11.99
C TRP A 381 -24.99 9.87 -12.05
N ASN A 382 -25.44 10.95 -12.69
CA ASN A 382 -24.67 12.18 -12.85
C ASN A 382 -24.24 12.75 -11.49
N ARG A 383 -25.13 12.71 -10.48
CA ARG A 383 -24.80 13.18 -9.14
C ARG A 383 -23.72 12.33 -8.48
N SER A 384 -23.86 11.00 -8.52
CA SER A 384 -22.90 10.09 -7.87
C SER A 384 -21.51 10.19 -8.52
N THR A 385 -21.43 10.11 -9.86
CA THR A 385 -20.17 10.17 -10.60
C THR A 385 -19.49 11.53 -10.50
N THR A 386 -20.25 12.63 -10.51
CA THR A 386 -19.68 13.97 -10.28
C THR A 386 -18.99 14.07 -8.91
N ILE A 387 -19.58 13.50 -7.86
CA ILE A 387 -18.97 13.50 -6.52
C ILE A 387 -17.69 12.64 -6.53
N LEU A 388 -17.77 11.43 -7.09
CA LEU A 388 -16.64 10.51 -7.21
C LEU A 388 -15.45 11.14 -7.94
N ASP A 389 -15.67 11.71 -9.11
CA ASP A 389 -14.62 12.33 -9.94
C ASP A 389 -14.04 13.59 -9.29
N SER A 390 -14.87 14.42 -8.67
CA SER A 390 -14.43 15.67 -8.04
C SER A 390 -13.51 15.40 -6.84
N TRP A 391 -13.88 14.47 -5.96
CA TRP A 391 -13.02 14.11 -4.83
C TRP A 391 -11.82 13.28 -5.26
N GLY A 392 -11.99 12.35 -6.21
CA GLY A 392 -10.92 11.50 -6.76
C GLY A 392 -9.79 12.28 -7.41
N SER A 393 -10.08 13.47 -7.96
CA SER A 393 -9.08 14.35 -8.59
C SER A 393 -8.55 15.45 -7.68
N THR A 394 -9.29 15.87 -6.65
CA THR A 394 -8.93 17.03 -5.82
C THR A 394 -8.27 16.67 -4.49
N LEU A 395 -8.71 15.61 -3.83
CA LEU A 395 -8.19 15.25 -2.51
C LEU A 395 -6.82 14.59 -2.63
N VAL A 396 -5.81 15.25 -2.07
CA VAL A 396 -4.40 14.86 -2.15
C VAL A 396 -3.86 14.29 -0.85
N ASP A 397 -4.42 14.66 0.30
CA ASP A 397 -3.93 14.21 1.60
C ASP A 397 -5.01 14.15 2.69
N ILE A 398 -4.82 13.26 3.66
CA ILE A 398 -5.65 13.12 4.86
C ILE A 398 -4.71 13.05 6.06
N ILE A 399 -4.80 14.06 6.93
CA ILE A 399 -3.93 14.24 8.07
C ILE A 399 -4.68 14.09 9.40
N GLY A 400 -3.92 14.10 10.49
CA GLY A 400 -4.44 13.99 11.86
C GLY A 400 -4.35 12.58 12.43
N THR A 401 -4.57 12.49 13.74
CA THR A 401 -4.41 11.25 14.52
C THR A 401 -5.51 10.23 14.20
N ASP A 402 -6.69 10.69 13.81
CA ASP A 402 -7.85 9.83 13.51
C ASP A 402 -8.09 9.65 12.00
N ARG A 403 -7.07 9.90 11.17
CA ARG A 403 -7.17 9.77 9.70
C ARG A 403 -7.55 8.36 9.24
N SER A 404 -7.00 7.32 9.87
CA SER A 404 -7.30 5.93 9.50
C SER A 404 -8.77 5.59 9.77
N LEU A 405 -9.37 6.14 10.83
CA LEU A 405 -10.82 6.01 11.08
C LEU A 405 -11.66 6.75 10.03
N LEU A 406 -11.25 7.93 9.58
CA LEU A 406 -11.93 8.63 8.48
C LEU A 406 -11.93 7.77 7.22
N VAL A 407 -10.75 7.27 6.83
CA VAL A 407 -10.62 6.40 5.67
C VAL A 407 -11.47 5.14 5.85
N GLY A 408 -11.40 4.53 7.03
CA GLY A 408 -12.13 3.32 7.38
C GLY A 408 -13.65 3.48 7.29
N LEU A 409 -14.20 4.69 7.49
CA LEU A 409 -15.65 4.93 7.51
C LEU A 409 -16.14 5.60 6.23
N GLU A 410 -15.72 6.85 5.99
CA GLU A 410 -16.08 7.59 4.79
C GLU A 410 -15.54 6.93 3.53
N GLY A 411 -14.29 6.45 3.56
CA GLY A 411 -13.67 5.80 2.39
C GLY A 411 -14.37 4.50 2.00
N ASP A 412 -14.76 3.67 2.98
CA ASP A 412 -15.52 2.43 2.74
C ASP A 412 -16.90 2.69 2.12
N LEU A 413 -17.62 3.72 2.60
CA LEU A 413 -18.88 4.13 2.00
C LEU A 413 -18.68 4.64 0.57
N PHE A 414 -17.59 5.38 0.34
CA PHE A 414 -17.28 6.01 -0.93
C PHE A 414 -16.88 4.99 -2.00
N VAL A 415 -16.09 3.96 -1.66
CA VAL A 415 -15.75 2.86 -2.59
C VAL A 415 -16.96 2.01 -2.95
N ASN A 416 -17.94 1.84 -2.04
CA ASN A 416 -19.18 1.14 -2.37
C ASN A 416 -20.02 1.91 -3.41
N ALA A 417 -19.98 3.24 -3.41
CA ALA A 417 -20.59 4.04 -4.48
C ALA A 417 -19.86 3.81 -5.82
N ALA A 418 -18.53 3.88 -5.78
CA ALA A 418 -17.66 3.70 -6.94
C ALA A 418 -17.85 2.32 -7.60
N GLU A 419 -17.93 1.27 -6.79
CA GLU A 419 -18.14 -0.12 -7.23
C GLU A 419 -19.43 -0.27 -8.04
N ILE A 420 -20.55 0.24 -7.53
CA ILE A 420 -21.85 0.20 -8.23
C ILE A 420 -21.75 0.99 -9.54
N MET A 421 -21.20 2.22 -9.48
CA MET A 421 -21.10 3.06 -10.68
C MET A 421 -20.20 2.44 -11.75
N ARG A 422 -19.08 1.83 -11.37
CA ARG A 422 -18.14 1.21 -12.32
C ARG A 422 -18.78 0.02 -13.04
N TRP A 423 -19.33 -0.93 -12.28
CA TRP A 423 -19.72 -2.23 -12.83
C TRP A 423 -21.14 -2.28 -13.36
N GLU A 424 -22.05 -1.52 -12.75
CA GLU A 424 -23.44 -1.47 -13.19
C GLU A 424 -23.69 -0.24 -14.05
N GLY A 425 -23.06 0.89 -13.70
CA GLY A 425 -23.27 2.19 -14.35
C GLY A 425 -22.30 2.49 -15.49
N ASN A 426 -21.36 1.59 -15.80
CA ASN A 426 -20.31 1.77 -16.80
C ASN A 426 -19.53 3.09 -16.62
N TRP A 427 -19.42 3.58 -15.39
CA TRP A 427 -18.62 4.75 -15.07
C TRP A 427 -17.13 4.39 -15.12
N THR A 428 -16.38 5.24 -15.81
CA THR A 428 -14.92 5.23 -15.75
C THR A 428 -14.49 6.53 -15.10
N GLU A 429 -13.71 6.41 -14.04
CA GLU A 429 -13.22 7.55 -13.27
C GLU A 429 -12.45 8.57 -14.16
N ALA A 430 -12.68 9.85 -13.90
CA ALA A 430 -12.01 10.91 -14.62
C ALA A 430 -10.52 10.98 -14.24
N GLY A 431 -9.66 11.07 -15.26
CA GLY A 431 -8.22 11.32 -15.11
C GLY A 431 -7.36 10.11 -14.76
N ALA A 432 -7.94 8.93 -14.53
CA ALA A 432 -7.17 7.71 -14.37
C ALA A 432 -6.41 7.37 -15.66
N LYS A 433 -5.15 7.00 -15.48
CA LYS A 433 -4.25 6.56 -16.54
C LYS A 433 -3.42 5.40 -16.01
N TRP A 434 -3.19 4.40 -16.86
CA TRP A 434 -2.39 3.24 -16.48
C TRP A 434 -0.93 3.61 -16.17
N GLN A 435 -0.43 4.75 -16.69
CA GLN A 435 0.89 5.30 -16.37
C GLN A 435 0.96 6.10 -15.05
N GLY A 436 -0.14 6.17 -14.29
CA GLY A 436 -0.31 7.14 -13.21
C GLY A 436 -0.98 8.43 -13.70
N GLY A 437 -1.92 8.93 -12.90
CA GLY A 437 -2.80 10.06 -13.20
C GLY A 437 -3.49 10.56 -11.93
N SER A 438 -4.58 11.31 -12.08
CA SER A 438 -5.46 11.74 -10.98
C SER A 438 -6.78 10.99 -11.12
N GLY A 439 -7.18 10.18 -10.15
CA GLY A 439 -8.38 9.37 -10.27
C GLY A 439 -8.75 8.72 -8.96
N PHE A 440 -10.02 8.34 -8.82
CA PHE A 440 -10.55 7.66 -7.65
C PHE A 440 -9.75 6.41 -7.24
N SER A 441 -9.38 5.51 -8.16
CA SER A 441 -8.58 4.31 -7.87
C SER A 441 -7.18 4.64 -7.39
N ILE A 442 -6.57 5.69 -7.96
CA ILE A 442 -5.24 6.15 -7.57
C ILE A 442 -5.29 6.72 -6.15
N GLN A 443 -6.31 7.54 -5.86
CA GLN A 443 -6.57 8.02 -4.51
C GLN A 443 -6.84 6.87 -3.53
N LEU A 444 -7.65 5.89 -3.94
CA LEU A 444 -7.99 4.74 -3.11
C LEU A 444 -6.73 3.94 -2.73
N TYR A 445 -5.85 3.70 -3.70
CA TYR A 445 -4.60 2.97 -3.47
C TYR A 445 -3.59 3.79 -2.64
N TRP A 446 -3.22 4.98 -3.10
CA TRP A 446 -2.12 5.76 -2.52
C TRP A 446 -2.49 6.46 -1.22
N LEU A 447 -3.74 6.91 -1.09
CA LEU A 447 -4.18 7.69 0.05
C LEU A 447 -4.98 6.85 1.05
N PHE A 448 -5.93 6.02 0.58
CA PHE A 448 -6.83 5.34 1.51
C PHE A 448 -6.20 4.03 2.02
N SER A 449 -5.84 3.08 1.14
CA SER A 449 -5.29 1.81 1.62
C SER A 449 -4.00 1.98 2.42
N ARG A 450 -3.07 2.84 1.99
CA ARG A 450 -1.81 3.08 2.71
C ARG A 450 -1.98 3.72 4.09
N GLN A 451 -3.06 4.46 4.32
CA GLN A 451 -3.35 4.99 5.64
C GLN A 451 -4.09 3.99 6.54
N SER A 452 -4.80 3.04 5.96
CA SER A 452 -5.55 2.01 6.70
C SER A 452 -4.77 0.71 6.95
N VAL A 453 -3.66 0.44 6.28
CA VAL A 453 -2.82 -0.75 6.53
C VAL A 453 -2.21 -0.78 7.94
N ALA A 454 -2.06 0.37 8.60
CA ALA A 454 -1.73 0.42 10.02
C ALA A 454 -2.99 0.14 10.84
N ILE A 455 -3.23 -1.14 11.14
CA ILE A 455 -4.42 -1.59 11.88
C ILE A 455 -4.33 -1.11 13.33
N GLY A 456 -5.28 -0.26 13.74
CA GLY A 456 -5.45 0.14 15.13
C GLY A 456 -6.03 -1.00 16.00
N GLN A 457 -6.51 -0.68 17.20
CA GLN A 457 -7.00 -1.69 18.14
C GLN A 457 -8.53 -1.76 18.16
N ALA A 458 -9.04 -2.94 18.50
CA ALA A 458 -10.44 -3.26 18.72
C ALA A 458 -11.35 -2.75 17.58
N ASN A 459 -12.45 -2.07 17.89
CA ASN A 459 -13.38 -1.62 16.87
C ASN A 459 -12.73 -0.63 15.88
N TYR A 460 -11.80 0.23 16.33
CA TYR A 460 -11.04 1.13 15.45
C TYR A 460 -10.24 0.36 14.40
N GLY A 461 -9.53 -0.70 14.82
CA GLY A 461 -8.81 -1.57 13.89
C GLY A 461 -9.76 -2.31 12.93
N MET A 462 -10.90 -2.81 13.42
CA MET A 462 -11.91 -3.45 12.58
C MET A 462 -12.49 -2.50 11.51
N ALA A 463 -12.60 -1.20 11.80
CA ALA A 463 -12.98 -0.20 10.80
C ALA A 463 -11.96 -0.12 9.64
N SER A 464 -10.67 -0.28 9.95
CA SER A 464 -9.60 -0.33 8.95
C SER A 464 -9.68 -1.63 8.15
N ILE A 465 -9.81 -2.79 8.83
CA ILE A 465 -9.89 -4.11 8.19
C ILE A 465 -11.05 -4.19 7.19
N LYS A 466 -12.27 -3.75 7.58
CA LYS A 466 -13.41 -3.79 6.67
C LYS A 466 -13.20 -2.93 5.42
N ALA A 467 -12.55 -1.77 5.57
CA ALA A 467 -12.31 -0.84 4.47
C ALA A 467 -11.23 -1.39 3.54
N LEU A 468 -10.16 -1.96 4.08
CA LEU A 468 -9.12 -2.62 3.28
C LEU A 468 -9.68 -3.77 2.44
N LEU A 469 -10.62 -4.57 2.96
CA LEU A 469 -11.31 -5.59 2.17
C LEU A 469 -12.06 -4.96 0.98
N SER A 470 -12.84 -3.90 1.23
CA SER A 470 -13.56 -3.18 0.17
C SER A 470 -12.63 -2.55 -0.87
N PHE A 471 -11.53 -1.94 -0.42
CA PHE A 471 -10.53 -1.33 -1.30
C PHE A 471 -9.82 -2.38 -2.16
N ALA A 472 -9.43 -3.50 -1.55
CA ALA A 472 -8.77 -4.59 -2.25
C ALA A 472 -9.65 -5.18 -3.34
N VAL A 473 -10.94 -5.39 -3.06
CA VAL A 473 -11.90 -5.82 -4.08
C VAL A 473 -11.94 -4.81 -5.23
N TYR A 474 -12.23 -3.53 -4.96
CA TYR A 474 -12.35 -2.52 -6.02
C TYR A 474 -11.09 -2.34 -6.89
N LEU A 475 -9.91 -2.58 -6.31
CA LEU A 475 -8.61 -2.43 -6.96
C LEU A 475 -8.08 -3.72 -7.60
N ASP A 476 -8.81 -4.84 -7.47
CA ASP A 476 -8.32 -6.18 -7.81
C ASP A 476 -6.98 -6.53 -7.13
N ASP A 477 -6.74 -6.02 -5.92
CA ASP A 477 -5.48 -6.19 -5.19
C ASP A 477 -5.49 -7.45 -4.31
N VAL A 478 -4.94 -8.52 -4.88
CA VAL A 478 -4.82 -9.83 -4.23
C VAL A 478 -4.04 -9.76 -2.90
N THR A 479 -2.95 -9.00 -2.88
CA THR A 479 -2.08 -8.89 -1.71
C THR A 479 -2.80 -8.18 -0.58
N LEU A 480 -3.43 -7.04 -0.89
CA LEU A 480 -4.19 -6.27 0.09
C LEU A 480 -5.39 -7.07 0.62
N TYR A 481 -6.08 -7.83 -0.23
CA TYR A 481 -7.20 -8.67 0.19
C TYR A 481 -6.74 -9.77 1.15
N ASN A 482 -5.69 -10.51 0.79
CA ASN A 482 -5.16 -11.59 1.62
C ASN A 482 -4.62 -11.07 2.95
N TYR A 483 -3.98 -9.89 2.93
CA TYR A 483 -3.59 -9.18 4.15
C TYR A 483 -4.80 -8.86 5.03
N ALA A 484 -5.85 -8.23 4.48
CA ALA A 484 -7.02 -7.86 5.25
C ALA A 484 -7.80 -9.09 5.81
N ILE A 485 -7.84 -10.21 5.08
CA ILE A 485 -8.37 -11.48 5.59
C ILE A 485 -7.53 -12.00 6.77
N ASN A 486 -6.21 -11.96 6.66
CA ASN A 486 -5.33 -12.34 7.76
C ASN A 486 -5.57 -11.45 8.98
N GLU A 487 -5.64 -10.13 8.80
CA GLU A 487 -5.92 -9.21 9.91
C GLU A 487 -7.29 -9.47 10.55
N TYR A 488 -8.32 -9.75 9.75
CA TYR A 488 -9.65 -10.08 10.26
C TYR A 488 -9.64 -11.31 11.19
N LEU A 489 -8.86 -12.34 10.85
CA LEU A 489 -8.89 -13.63 11.56
C LEU A 489 -7.80 -13.73 12.65
N ASN A 490 -6.65 -13.12 12.44
CA ASN A 490 -5.45 -13.33 13.25
C ASN A 490 -4.94 -12.09 13.97
N ASN A 491 -5.43 -10.88 13.68
CA ASN A 491 -4.93 -9.69 14.37
C ASN A 491 -5.25 -9.81 15.89
N PRO A 492 -4.22 -9.74 16.75
CA PRO A 492 -4.37 -10.01 18.18
C PRO A 492 -5.10 -8.90 18.95
N CYS A 493 -5.33 -7.76 18.31
CA CYS A 493 -5.89 -6.56 18.93
C CYS A 493 -7.18 -6.08 18.29
N ALA A 494 -7.45 -6.40 17.02
CA ALA A 494 -8.61 -5.94 16.26
C ALA A 494 -9.31 -7.05 15.46
N GLY A 495 -8.72 -8.25 15.37
CA GLY A 495 -9.33 -9.38 14.66
C GLY A 495 -10.54 -9.93 15.39
N LEU A 496 -11.38 -10.68 14.69
CA LEU A 496 -12.63 -11.26 15.19
C LEU A 496 -12.46 -11.96 16.55
N TYR A 497 -11.43 -12.80 16.67
CA TYR A 497 -11.16 -13.59 17.89
C TYR A 497 -10.51 -12.79 19.02
N SER A 498 -9.98 -11.60 18.76
CA SER A 498 -9.54 -10.67 19.81
C SER A 498 -10.66 -9.76 20.29
N MET A 499 -11.63 -9.46 19.41
CA MET A 499 -12.73 -8.56 19.73
C MET A 499 -13.84 -9.25 20.51
N PHE A 500 -14.08 -10.54 20.28
CA PHE A 500 -15.17 -11.28 20.91
C PHE A 500 -14.66 -12.55 21.57
N ASP A 501 -15.02 -12.75 22.83
CA ASP A 501 -14.71 -13.98 23.55
C ASP A 501 -15.44 -15.16 22.87
N PRO A 502 -14.71 -16.18 22.38
CA PRO A 502 -15.31 -17.34 21.72
C PRO A 502 -16.33 -18.12 22.56
N LYS A 503 -16.26 -18.01 23.90
CA LYS A 503 -17.17 -18.71 24.83
C LYS A 503 -18.44 -17.91 25.08
N THR A 504 -18.30 -16.63 25.40
CA THR A 504 -19.41 -15.81 25.92
C THR A 504 -19.99 -14.84 24.87
N GLY A 505 -19.21 -14.49 23.85
CA GLY A 505 -19.51 -13.38 22.94
C GLY A 505 -19.19 -12.00 23.54
N GLN A 506 -18.65 -11.91 24.78
CA GLN A 506 -18.28 -10.63 25.36
C GLN A 506 -17.34 -9.88 24.44
N SER A 507 -17.66 -8.61 24.15
CA SER A 507 -16.76 -7.76 23.40
C SER A 507 -15.63 -7.22 24.28
N SER A 508 -14.42 -7.13 23.73
CA SER A 508 -13.26 -6.50 24.37
C SER A 508 -13.46 -5.01 24.70
N GLU A 509 -14.49 -4.37 24.11
CA GLU A 509 -14.92 -2.98 24.35
C GLU A 509 -16.08 -2.88 25.37
N SER A 510 -16.65 -4.01 25.85
CA SER A 510 -17.84 -4.00 26.72
C SER A 510 -17.63 -3.25 28.04
N GLY A 511 -16.40 -3.22 28.55
CA GLY A 511 -16.03 -2.45 29.74
C GLY A 511 -15.90 -0.94 29.51
N ARG A 512 -15.74 -0.49 28.26
CA ARG A 512 -15.57 0.94 27.89
C ARG A 512 -16.92 1.64 27.77
N ASP A 513 -17.67 1.29 26.72
CA ASP A 513 -19.02 1.76 26.46
C ASP A 513 -19.73 0.88 25.42
N GLN A 514 -21.06 0.93 25.43
CA GLN A 514 -21.86 0.06 24.58
C GLN A 514 -21.91 0.52 23.11
N SER A 515 -21.59 1.78 22.82
CA SER A 515 -21.58 2.29 21.45
C SER A 515 -20.41 1.71 20.66
N HIS A 516 -19.20 1.66 21.23
CA HIS A 516 -18.04 1.02 20.59
C HIS A 516 -18.18 -0.49 20.45
N THR A 517 -18.85 -1.12 21.43
CA THR A 517 -19.20 -2.54 21.36
C THR A 517 -20.12 -2.82 20.16
N MET A 518 -21.21 -2.05 20.03
CA MET A 518 -22.15 -2.19 18.91
C MET A 518 -21.51 -1.86 17.56
N THR A 519 -20.72 -0.80 17.44
CA THR A 519 -20.07 -0.46 16.17
C THR A 519 -19.07 -1.52 15.73
N GLY A 520 -18.32 -2.10 16.68
CA GLY A 520 -17.44 -3.24 16.43
C GLY A 520 -18.16 -4.45 15.83
N ILE A 521 -19.36 -4.78 16.33
CA ILE A 521 -20.19 -5.87 15.78
C ILE A 521 -20.63 -5.54 14.34
N GLY A 522 -21.09 -4.32 14.10
CA GLY A 522 -21.54 -3.90 12.77
C GLY A 522 -20.41 -3.92 11.75
N TRP A 523 -19.23 -3.43 12.12
CA TRP A 523 -18.06 -3.42 11.24
C TRP A 523 -17.51 -4.82 10.98
N ALA A 524 -17.49 -5.70 11.98
CA ALA A 524 -17.15 -7.10 11.78
C ALA A 524 -18.14 -7.81 10.85
N ALA A 525 -19.43 -7.48 10.96
CA ALA A 525 -20.46 -7.98 10.04
C ALA A 525 -20.29 -7.41 8.61
N THR A 526 -19.96 -6.13 8.47
CA THR A 526 -19.69 -5.52 7.15
C THR A 526 -18.45 -6.12 6.48
N ALA A 527 -17.36 -6.36 7.22
CA ALA A 527 -16.20 -7.09 6.70
C ALA A 527 -16.58 -8.51 6.24
N ALA A 528 -17.35 -9.23 7.06
CA ALA A 528 -17.84 -10.56 6.70
C ALA A 528 -18.77 -10.53 5.48
N ARG A 529 -19.50 -9.43 5.28
CA ARG A 529 -20.34 -9.22 4.10
C ARG A 529 -19.51 -9.06 2.83
N VAL A 530 -18.43 -8.29 2.85
CA VAL A 530 -17.52 -8.16 1.70
C VAL A 530 -16.93 -9.52 1.33
N ALA A 531 -16.44 -10.27 2.33
CA ALA A 531 -15.93 -11.62 2.07
C ALA A 531 -17.00 -12.56 1.52
N GLN A 532 -18.24 -12.48 2.00
CA GLN A 532 -19.36 -13.28 1.49
C GLN A 532 -19.66 -12.98 0.02
N SER A 533 -19.65 -11.72 -0.40
CA SER A 533 -19.81 -11.33 -1.81
C SER A 533 -18.69 -11.91 -2.69
N GLN A 534 -17.50 -12.14 -2.12
CA GLN A 534 -16.35 -12.77 -2.78
C GLN A 534 -16.34 -14.31 -2.72
N GLY A 535 -17.39 -14.94 -2.15
CA GLY A 535 -17.53 -16.39 -2.03
C GLY A 535 -17.04 -17.00 -0.71
N SER A 536 -16.57 -16.18 0.24
CA SER A 536 -15.99 -16.62 1.51
C SER A 536 -16.95 -16.46 2.69
N ASP A 537 -17.16 -17.52 3.48
CA ASP A 537 -18.03 -17.44 4.67
C ASP A 537 -17.27 -17.05 5.95
N LEU A 538 -17.14 -15.74 6.16
CA LEU A 538 -16.62 -15.19 7.42
C LEU A 538 -17.68 -15.09 8.53
N TYR A 539 -18.97 -15.03 8.20
CA TYR A 539 -20.05 -15.02 9.21
C TYR A 539 -20.11 -16.34 9.99
N GLY A 540 -19.75 -17.47 9.37
CA GLY A 540 -19.70 -18.77 10.04
C GLY A 540 -18.53 -18.96 11.02
N GLN A 541 -17.54 -18.05 11.03
CA GLN A 541 -16.32 -18.22 11.83
C GLN A 541 -16.60 -18.22 13.34
N GLY A 542 -15.81 -18.99 14.08
CA GLY A 542 -15.92 -19.11 15.54
C GLY A 542 -17.28 -19.65 16.01
N ASP A 543 -17.92 -20.50 15.18
CA ASP A 543 -19.28 -20.99 15.41
C ASP A 543 -20.26 -19.79 15.53
N ASN A 544 -20.30 -18.98 14.46
CA ASN A 544 -21.06 -17.73 14.38
C ASN A 544 -20.70 -16.72 15.49
N LEU A 545 -19.41 -16.45 15.69
CA LEU A 545 -18.91 -15.60 16.77
C LEU A 545 -19.47 -14.17 16.74
N ILE A 546 -19.67 -13.59 15.54
CA ILE A 546 -20.34 -12.28 15.40
C ILE A 546 -21.77 -12.34 15.97
N LEU A 547 -22.50 -13.43 15.71
CA LEU A 547 -23.85 -13.62 16.25
C LEU A 547 -23.83 -13.80 17.77
N LYS A 548 -22.87 -14.57 18.32
CA LYS A 548 -22.70 -14.69 19.78
C LYS A 548 -22.46 -13.33 20.42
N GLY A 549 -21.58 -12.52 19.83
CA GLY A 549 -21.34 -11.15 20.28
C GLY A 549 -22.57 -10.26 20.19
N ALA A 550 -23.31 -10.34 19.09
CA ALA A 550 -24.58 -9.62 18.92
C ALA A 550 -25.64 -10.04 19.96
N GLU A 551 -25.81 -11.34 20.24
CA GLU A 551 -26.75 -11.83 21.26
C GLU A 551 -26.36 -11.35 22.66
N TYR A 552 -25.07 -11.44 23.02
CA TYR A 552 -24.54 -10.96 24.29
C TYR A 552 -24.82 -9.46 24.47
N THR A 553 -24.41 -8.65 23.49
CA THR A 553 -24.55 -7.19 23.52
C THR A 553 -26.02 -6.77 23.48
N ALA A 554 -26.85 -7.42 22.66
CA ALA A 554 -28.28 -7.15 22.60
C ALA A 554 -28.96 -7.41 23.94
N LYS A 555 -28.68 -8.56 24.57
CA LYS A 555 -29.23 -8.92 25.88
C LYS A 555 -28.92 -7.82 26.90
N PHE A 556 -27.65 -7.44 27.02
CA PHE A 556 -27.25 -6.39 27.95
C PHE A 556 -27.90 -5.03 27.63
N ASN A 557 -27.93 -4.61 26.36
CA ASN A 557 -28.50 -3.33 25.95
C ASN A 557 -30.04 -3.29 26.01
N LEU A 558 -30.71 -4.44 26.09
CA LEU A 558 -32.14 -4.58 26.34
C LEU A 558 -32.48 -4.65 27.85
N ASN A 559 -31.61 -4.09 28.69
CA ASN A 559 -31.76 -3.99 30.14
C ASN A 559 -31.64 -5.30 30.94
N GLU A 560 -31.18 -6.38 30.33
CA GLU A 560 -30.94 -7.65 31.04
C GLU A 560 -29.52 -7.74 31.60
N THR A 561 -29.25 -8.79 32.38
CA THR A 561 -27.92 -9.08 32.91
C THR A 561 -27.16 -10.10 32.05
N VAL A 562 -25.85 -9.91 32.00
CA VAL A 562 -24.87 -10.79 31.35
C VAL A 562 -23.71 -11.03 32.30
N GLU A 563 -23.05 -12.17 32.16
CA GLU A 563 -21.78 -12.42 32.85
C GLU A 563 -20.69 -11.55 32.20
N TYR A 564 -19.84 -10.92 33.01
CA TYR A 564 -18.75 -10.09 32.53
C TYR A 564 -17.42 -10.55 33.12
N ASP A 565 -16.47 -10.89 32.27
CA ASP A 565 -15.09 -11.19 32.64
C ASP A 565 -14.21 -9.93 32.51
N PRO A 566 -13.72 -9.33 33.60
CA PRO A 566 -12.84 -8.16 33.54
C PRO A 566 -11.45 -8.48 32.96
N LYS A 567 -11.11 -9.76 32.71
CA LYS A 567 -9.88 -10.17 32.04
C LYS A 567 -9.99 -10.18 30.52
N TRP A 568 -11.20 -10.07 29.97
CA TRP A 568 -11.42 -9.96 28.53
C TRP A 568 -11.59 -8.49 28.13
N PHE A 569 -10.48 -7.85 27.77
CA PHE A 569 -10.40 -6.43 27.41
C PHE A 569 -9.49 -6.22 26.20
N ARG A 570 -9.69 -5.10 25.51
CA ARG A 570 -8.91 -4.73 24.31
C ARG A 570 -7.42 -4.54 24.60
N CYS A 571 -6.58 -4.69 23.56
CA CYS A 571 -5.22 -4.17 23.59
C CYS A 571 -5.21 -2.68 23.95
N GLU A 572 -4.18 -2.29 24.69
CA GLU A 572 -3.94 -0.90 25.12
C GLU A 572 -5.14 -0.27 25.83
N ALA A 573 -5.92 -1.07 26.56
CA ALA A 573 -7.06 -0.56 27.33
C ALA A 573 -6.70 0.58 28.28
N VAL A 574 -5.44 0.63 28.76
CA VAL A 574 -4.91 1.73 29.59
C VAL A 574 -5.04 3.11 28.92
N LEU A 575 -4.95 3.20 27.60
CA LEU A 575 -5.07 4.45 26.86
C LEU A 575 -6.50 5.00 26.84
N VAL A 576 -7.49 4.18 27.18
CA VAL A 576 -8.92 4.51 27.20
C VAL A 576 -9.57 4.26 28.56
N GLY A 577 -8.76 4.23 29.63
CA GLY A 577 -9.23 4.14 31.02
C GLY A 577 -9.62 2.73 31.49
N GLY A 578 -9.20 1.69 30.77
CA GLY A 578 -9.31 0.29 31.20
C GLY A 578 -8.01 -0.27 31.81
N PRO A 579 -7.96 -1.58 32.14
CA PRO A 579 -9.06 -2.54 32.09
C PRO A 579 -10.17 -2.20 33.10
N TRP A 580 -11.43 -2.53 32.76
CA TRP A 580 -12.59 -2.13 33.54
C TRP A 580 -13.10 -3.27 34.43
N ALA A 581 -13.34 -2.97 35.71
CA ALA A 581 -13.80 -3.93 36.70
C ALA A 581 -15.25 -4.41 36.49
N ALA A 582 -16.06 -3.67 35.73
CA ALA A 582 -17.44 -3.98 35.43
C ALA A 582 -17.78 -3.61 33.98
N ILE A 583 -18.82 -4.25 33.44
CA ILE A 583 -19.41 -3.87 32.15
C ILE A 583 -19.94 -2.43 32.19
N SER A 584 -19.65 -1.65 31.15
CA SER A 584 -20.01 -0.23 31.11
C SER A 584 -21.51 -0.03 30.95
N GLN A 585 -22.07 0.86 31.77
CA GLN A 585 -23.43 1.38 31.61
C GLN A 585 -23.47 2.57 30.63
N GLU A 586 -22.31 3.08 30.19
CA GLU A 586 -22.26 4.21 29.28
C GLU A 586 -22.86 3.85 27.93
N LYS A 587 -23.77 4.73 27.45
CA LYS A 587 -24.49 4.59 26.18
C LYS A 587 -25.24 3.26 26.05
N ARG A 588 -25.63 2.66 27.18
CA ARG A 588 -26.44 1.43 27.20
C ARG A 588 -27.81 1.69 26.59
N GLY A 589 -28.20 0.83 25.67
CA GLY A 589 -29.49 0.89 25.00
C GLY A 589 -29.42 0.44 23.55
N VAL A 590 -30.59 0.20 22.97
CA VAL A 590 -30.76 -0.14 21.57
C VAL A 590 -31.48 1.02 20.88
N THR A 591 -30.86 1.61 19.85
CA THR A 591 -31.40 2.76 19.12
C THR A 591 -31.15 2.63 17.62
N ALA A 592 -31.96 3.32 16.81
CA ALA A 592 -31.75 3.41 15.36
C ALA A 592 -30.53 4.27 14.98
N ASP A 593 -30.03 5.10 15.90
CA ASP A 593 -28.82 5.92 15.69
C ASP A 593 -27.53 5.08 15.60
N ASN A 594 -27.59 3.81 16.03
CA ASN A 594 -26.50 2.85 15.90
C ASN A 594 -26.98 1.61 15.12
N PRO A 595 -27.06 1.72 13.78
CA PRO A 595 -27.71 0.74 12.92
C PRO A 595 -26.81 -0.50 12.69
N VAL A 596 -26.77 -1.37 13.70
CA VAL A 596 -26.04 -2.65 13.67
C VAL A 596 -26.97 -3.85 13.55
N TRP A 597 -28.23 -3.71 13.98
CA TRP A 597 -29.11 -4.86 14.21
C TRP A 597 -29.62 -5.46 12.91
N ASP A 598 -29.82 -4.66 11.85
CA ASP A 598 -30.37 -5.18 10.60
C ASP A 598 -29.39 -6.10 9.87
N ILE A 599 -28.11 -5.72 9.73
CA ILE A 599 -27.11 -6.55 9.04
C ILE A 599 -26.95 -7.91 9.73
N VAL A 600 -26.99 -7.96 11.06
CA VAL A 600 -26.92 -9.20 11.83
C VAL A 600 -28.22 -9.99 11.70
N TYR A 601 -29.38 -9.35 11.87
CA TYR A 601 -30.68 -10.01 11.83
C TYR A 601 -30.96 -10.64 10.47
N TYR A 602 -30.82 -9.90 9.37
CA TYR A 602 -31.12 -10.44 8.05
C TYR A 602 -30.15 -11.55 7.67
N GLN A 603 -28.88 -11.42 8.03
CA GLN A 603 -27.89 -12.44 7.71
C GLN A 603 -28.09 -13.74 8.50
N TYR A 604 -28.32 -13.66 9.82
CA TYR A 604 -28.39 -14.86 10.67
C TYR A 604 -29.80 -15.40 10.86
N VAL A 605 -30.78 -14.53 11.09
CA VAL A 605 -32.16 -14.95 11.36
C VAL A 605 -32.90 -15.25 10.08
N VAL A 606 -32.86 -14.33 9.10
CA VAL A 606 -33.64 -14.48 7.86
C VAL A 606 -32.96 -15.43 6.88
N LYS A 607 -31.72 -15.14 6.47
CA LYS A 607 -31.01 -15.96 5.47
C LYS A 607 -30.58 -17.32 5.97
N ARG A 608 -30.09 -17.41 7.22
CA ARG A 608 -29.58 -18.67 7.79
C ARG A 608 -30.59 -19.42 8.66
N GLY A 609 -31.75 -18.83 8.97
CA GLY A 609 -32.77 -19.47 9.80
C GLY A 609 -32.33 -19.76 11.24
N LEU A 610 -31.32 -19.06 11.76
CA LEU A 610 -30.83 -19.27 13.12
C LEU A 610 -31.74 -18.60 14.15
N LYS A 611 -31.81 -19.19 15.35
CA LYS A 611 -32.51 -18.61 16.48
C LYS A 611 -31.62 -17.57 17.18
N ALA A 612 -31.98 -16.31 17.08
CA ALA A 612 -31.29 -15.18 17.72
C ALA A 612 -32.31 -14.28 18.46
N PRO A 613 -32.81 -14.71 19.63
CA PRO A 613 -33.91 -14.01 20.32
C PRO A 613 -33.55 -12.58 20.71
N TRP A 614 -32.32 -12.32 21.18
CA TRP A 614 -31.94 -10.98 21.64
C TRP A 614 -31.69 -10.03 20.48
N THR A 615 -31.04 -10.48 19.42
CA THR A 615 -30.83 -9.74 18.18
C THR A 615 -32.17 -9.41 17.51
N THR A 616 -33.10 -10.36 17.48
CA THR A 616 -34.46 -10.14 16.97
C THR A 616 -35.19 -9.07 17.79
N LYS A 617 -35.14 -9.16 19.12
CA LYS A 617 -35.75 -8.17 20.00
C LYS A 617 -35.06 -6.80 19.88
N ALA A 618 -33.74 -6.77 19.67
CA ALA A 618 -32.98 -5.54 19.49
C ALA A 618 -33.37 -4.85 18.19
N LYS A 619 -33.45 -5.57 17.05
CA LYS A 619 -34.00 -5.04 15.80
C LYS A 619 -35.40 -4.45 15.99
N GLN A 620 -36.29 -5.19 16.64
CA GLN A 620 -37.66 -4.73 16.92
C GLN A 620 -37.69 -3.46 17.79
N THR A 621 -36.77 -3.37 18.76
CA THR A 621 -36.67 -2.22 19.68
C THR A 621 -36.06 -1.01 18.99
N ALA A 622 -35.05 -1.19 18.15
CA ALA A 622 -34.42 -0.12 17.37
C ALA A 622 -35.42 0.50 16.37
N GLY A 623 -36.33 -0.33 15.84
CA GLY A 623 -37.23 0.08 14.76
C GLY A 623 -36.53 0.08 13.40
N PRO A 624 -37.19 0.61 12.35
CA PRO A 624 -36.59 0.72 11.03
C PRO A 624 -35.40 1.67 11.03
N GLU A 625 -34.28 1.23 10.44
CA GLU A 625 -33.11 2.08 10.20
C GLU A 625 -33.43 3.16 9.15
N GLY A 626 -32.91 4.37 9.33
CA GLY A 626 -33.32 5.55 8.56
C GLY A 626 -32.23 6.61 8.38
N PRO A 627 -32.61 7.89 8.15
CA PRO A 627 -31.68 8.98 7.92
C PRO A 627 -30.64 9.13 9.04
N LEU A 628 -29.37 9.21 8.68
CA LEU A 628 -28.26 9.51 9.60
C LEU A 628 -27.33 10.56 9.00
N SER A 629 -26.82 11.45 9.86
CA SER A 629 -25.81 12.45 9.50
C SER A 629 -24.37 11.94 9.62
N LYS A 630 -24.14 10.90 10.46
CA LYS A 630 -22.84 10.24 10.63
C LYS A 630 -22.65 9.12 9.61
N VAL A 631 -21.41 8.66 9.39
CA VAL A 631 -21.09 7.54 8.47
C VAL A 631 -20.52 6.31 9.18
N ASP A 632 -20.64 6.23 10.50
CA ASP A 632 -20.18 5.05 11.26
C ASP A 632 -20.79 3.76 10.67
N HIS A 633 -22.03 3.81 10.20
CA HIS A 633 -22.69 2.73 9.48
C HIS A 633 -23.53 3.27 8.31
N PRO A 634 -23.79 2.46 7.26
CA PRO A 634 -24.59 2.89 6.12
C PRO A 634 -26.05 3.24 6.48
N SER A 635 -26.62 2.57 7.50
CA SER A 635 -28.05 2.56 7.84
C SER A 635 -28.89 1.83 6.77
N TRP A 636 -30.20 2.09 6.77
CA TRP A 636 -31.14 1.64 5.75
C TRP A 636 -31.24 0.12 5.59
N GLY A 637 -31.00 -0.65 6.66
CA GLY A 637 -30.88 -2.10 6.58
C GLY A 637 -32.10 -2.83 6.00
N GLY A 638 -33.31 -2.29 6.20
CA GLY A 638 -34.52 -2.80 5.54
C GLY A 638 -34.47 -2.73 4.00
N LEU A 639 -33.74 -1.77 3.45
CA LEU A 639 -33.51 -1.67 2.01
C LEU A 639 -32.33 -2.53 1.58
N ILE A 640 -31.19 -2.43 2.26
CA ILE A 640 -29.92 -2.93 1.72
C ILE A 640 -29.50 -4.32 2.19
N TRP A 641 -30.06 -4.81 3.31
CA TRP A 641 -29.68 -6.10 3.91
C TRP A 641 -30.76 -7.18 3.84
N ALA A 642 -32.00 -6.83 3.48
CA ALA A 642 -33.11 -7.78 3.43
C ALA A 642 -32.97 -8.87 2.35
N TYR A 643 -33.65 -10.01 2.57
CA TYR A 643 -33.65 -11.21 1.72
C TYR A 643 -35.05 -11.59 1.28
#